data_AF-A0A1A0JG67-F1
#
_entry.id   AF-A0A1A0JG67-F1
#
_cell.length_a   1.000
_cell.length_b   1.000
_cell.length_c   1.000
_cell.angle_alpha   90.00
_cell.angle_beta   90.00
_cell.angle_gamma   90.00
#
_symmetry.space_group_name_H-M   'P 1'
#
loop_
_entity.id
_entity.type
_entity.pdbx_description
1 polymer ?
#
loop_
_entity_poly.entity_id
_entity_poly.type
_entity_poly.pdbx_seq_one_letter_code
_entity_poly.pdbx_strand_id
1 'polypeptide(L)'
;MAVVDDRGHSDYNDQPGEDFGRQPPHDMAAEQSVLGGMLLSKDAIADVVEVIRPGDFYRPAHQAVYDAILDLYGRGEPADPVTVAATLDRRGELKRIGGAPYLVTLTQTVPTAANASYYAEIVAEKAILRRLVEAGTRIVQFGYAGSEGQDVAEVVDRAQAEIYEVTERRSTEDFLPLEELLQPTMDEIDSIASRGGISLGVPTGFTELDEVTNGLHPGQMIIVAARPGVGKALALDTPLPTPAGWTTMGEVAVGDHLLDAHGRPTRVVAATETMYERPCYEVEFSDGTVIVADAEHQWLTETRASRRSAQQAAAGRNRYRNQRTFAEVRTTADIAGTLRCATADGRLNHSVTNAAPLQLPERDLLVPPYTLGAWLGDGTSASAQLTTADPEIVLRIENEGLIAVPSASAPLRYSLRLPEPGPIATRNCVVCGTEFVPFTSEVKTCGRSCGGRSRFVSAPSPRPTCPQCGRPSTGLRMCQSCRDTTGTVQARLRTIGVLGNKHIPSAYLRASEAQRRALLAGLLDTDGTVTHGGSVQFTVTNERLVSDAEELIVSLGYRCHRSTKSVRGRTADSSVAYTLTFATDDEVFGLSRKNLLHKQRRRAAGTARTHSRFIVDVRPIPSVPVRCVEVDNADHLYLAGRSMVPTHNSTLGMDFMRSCSIKHGLASVIFSLEMSKTEIVMRLLSAEAKIKLGDMRAGRMSDDDWTKLARRMSEISEAPLFVDDSPNLTMMEIRAKARRLKQRHDLRLVVVDYLQLMTSGKKVESRQQEVSEFSRSLKLLAKELEVPVVAISQLNRGPEQRTDKRPMVSDLRESGSLEQDADMVILLHRPDAFERDDPRGGEADLILGKHRNGPTATITVAHQLHLSRFVDMARG
;
A
#
# COMPACT_ATOMS: atom_id res chain seq x y z
N MET A 1 40.86 -49.05 -8.80
CA MET A 1 40.28 -50.35 -9.20
C MET A 1 38.77 -50.27 -8.95
N ALA A 2 38.00 -49.97 -9.99
CA ALA A 2 36.58 -50.30 -10.17
C ALA A 2 36.06 -49.55 -11.41
N VAL A 3 36.20 -50.25 -12.54
CA VAL A 3 35.39 -50.26 -13.77
C VAL A 3 35.04 -48.91 -14.42
N VAL A 4 35.82 -48.60 -15.46
CA VAL A 4 35.51 -47.71 -16.58
C VAL A 4 35.07 -48.59 -17.74
N ASP A 5 33.93 -48.30 -18.37
CA ASP A 5 33.55 -48.75 -19.71
C ASP A 5 32.46 -47.77 -20.21
N ASP A 6 32.81 -46.75 -20.98
CA ASP A 6 33.02 -46.72 -22.44
C ASP A 6 31.70 -46.67 -23.23
N ARG A 7 31.49 -45.53 -23.92
CA ARG A 7 31.00 -45.45 -25.30
C ARG A 7 30.94 -44.01 -25.78
N GLY A 8 31.99 -43.65 -26.53
CA GLY A 8 31.87 -43.08 -27.87
C GLY A 8 31.23 -41.71 -28.02
N HIS A 9 32.06 -40.68 -27.92
CA HIS A 9 31.90 -39.45 -28.70
C HIS A 9 31.96 -39.76 -30.20
N SER A 10 30.93 -39.40 -30.96
CA SER A 10 31.08 -39.07 -32.38
C SER A 10 31.09 -37.55 -32.52
N ASP A 11 32.30 -37.00 -32.67
CA ASP A 11 32.49 -35.65 -33.18
C ASP A 11 31.86 -35.53 -34.56
N TYR A 12 30.82 -34.71 -34.68
CA TYR A 12 30.59 -33.92 -35.89
C TYR A 12 30.62 -32.46 -35.49
N ASN A 13 31.85 -31.95 -35.50
CA ASN A 13 32.14 -30.53 -35.60
C ASN A 13 31.84 -30.13 -37.05
N ASP A 14 30.66 -29.58 -37.30
CA ASP A 14 30.41 -28.79 -38.50
C ASP A 14 30.30 -27.32 -38.09
N GLN A 15 31.20 -26.52 -38.65
CA GLN A 15 31.21 -25.06 -38.54
C GLN A 15 29.87 -24.48 -39.05
N PRO A 16 29.47 -23.29 -38.60
CA PRO A 16 28.19 -22.71 -39.01
C PRO A 16 28.26 -22.34 -40.50
N GLY A 17 27.66 -23.18 -41.34
CA GLY A 17 27.32 -22.80 -42.70
C GLY A 17 26.29 -21.68 -42.65
N GLU A 18 26.59 -20.56 -43.32
CA GLU A 18 25.57 -19.61 -43.75
C GLU A 18 24.53 -20.37 -44.59
N ASP A 19 23.28 -20.45 -44.12
CA ASP A 19 22.16 -20.88 -44.97
C ASP A 19 20.89 -20.09 -44.65
N PHE A 20 20.67 -19.02 -45.42
CA PHE A 20 19.41 -18.31 -45.56
C PHE A 20 18.38 -19.26 -46.18
N GLY A 21 17.49 -19.91 -45.40
CA GLY A 21 16.48 -20.76 -46.04
C GLY A 21 15.51 -21.59 -45.21
N ARG A 22 15.22 -21.29 -43.93
CA ARG A 22 14.15 -22.03 -43.22
C ARG A 22 12.78 -21.55 -43.70
N GLN A 23 12.14 -22.32 -44.58
CA GLN A 23 10.74 -22.11 -44.94
C GLN A 23 9.85 -22.31 -43.69
N PRO A 24 8.80 -21.48 -43.49
CA PRO A 24 7.86 -21.67 -42.40
C PRO A 24 7.23 -23.07 -42.44
N PRO A 25 6.92 -23.70 -41.28
CA PRO A 25 6.27 -25.00 -41.23
C PRO A 25 4.99 -25.04 -42.07
N HIS A 26 4.91 -26.02 -43.00
CA HIS A 26 3.77 -26.23 -43.89
C HIS A 26 3.77 -27.69 -44.37
N ASP A 27 2.61 -28.16 -44.87
CA ASP A 27 2.47 -29.45 -45.53
C ASP A 27 1.54 -29.31 -46.74
N MET A 28 2.15 -29.24 -47.93
CA MET A 28 1.41 -29.01 -49.17
C MET A 28 0.48 -30.17 -49.54
N ALA A 29 0.88 -31.41 -49.23
CA ALA A 29 0.11 -32.59 -49.56
C ALA A 29 -1.13 -32.68 -48.67
N ALA A 30 -0.99 -32.35 -47.38
CA ALA A 30 -2.12 -32.27 -46.46
C ALA A 30 -3.10 -31.16 -46.87
N GLU A 31 -2.63 -29.95 -47.18
CA GLU A 31 -3.51 -28.86 -47.64
C GLU A 31 -4.30 -29.22 -48.90
N GLN A 32 -3.63 -29.81 -49.89
CA GLN A 32 -4.30 -30.29 -51.11
C GLN A 32 -5.30 -31.40 -50.79
N SER A 33 -4.98 -32.26 -49.83
CA SER A 33 -5.84 -33.37 -49.44
C SER A 33 -7.09 -32.92 -48.68
N VAL A 34 -6.98 -31.86 -47.89
CA VAL A 34 -8.14 -31.24 -47.24
C VAL A 34 -9.09 -30.66 -48.27
N LEU A 35 -8.59 -29.79 -49.16
CA LEU A 35 -9.42 -29.15 -50.18
C LEU A 35 -10.03 -30.15 -51.15
N GLY A 36 -9.27 -31.18 -51.56
CA GLY A 36 -9.78 -32.26 -52.39
C GLY A 36 -10.90 -33.04 -51.71
N GLY A 37 -10.79 -33.30 -50.41
CA GLY A 37 -11.81 -34.02 -49.64
C GLY A 37 -13.10 -33.21 -49.51
N MET A 38 -12.96 -31.92 -49.25
CA MET A 38 -14.07 -30.96 -49.22
C MET A 38 -14.79 -30.83 -50.56
N LEU A 39 -14.06 -30.87 -51.68
CA LEU A 39 -14.64 -30.82 -53.04
C LEU A 39 -15.34 -32.13 -53.44
N LEU A 40 -15.06 -33.24 -52.75
CA LEU A 40 -15.64 -34.57 -53.02
C LEU A 40 -16.86 -34.88 -52.17
N SER A 41 -16.92 -34.39 -50.93
CA SER A 41 -18.00 -34.69 -49.99
C SER A 41 -18.39 -33.49 -49.15
N LYS A 42 -19.70 -33.29 -49.00
CA LYS A 42 -20.28 -32.27 -48.11
C LYS A 42 -19.98 -32.57 -46.64
N ASP A 43 -19.94 -33.83 -46.24
CA ASP A 43 -19.68 -34.22 -44.85
C ASP A 43 -18.23 -33.89 -44.46
N ALA A 44 -17.29 -34.05 -45.40
CA ALA A 44 -15.90 -33.65 -45.20
C ALA A 44 -15.76 -32.12 -45.01
N ILE A 45 -16.66 -31.30 -45.57
CA ILE A 45 -16.68 -29.85 -45.31
C ILE A 45 -17.04 -29.58 -43.85
N ALA A 46 -18.05 -30.27 -43.31
CA ALA A 46 -18.47 -30.10 -41.91
C ALA A 46 -17.32 -30.45 -40.96
N ASP A 47 -16.70 -31.63 -41.15
CA ASP A 47 -15.62 -32.11 -40.27
C ASP A 47 -14.38 -31.20 -40.31
N VAL A 48 -14.05 -30.62 -41.47
CA VAL A 48 -12.85 -29.79 -41.65
C VAL A 48 -13.04 -28.38 -41.06
N VAL A 49 -14.26 -27.83 -41.14
CA VAL A 49 -14.57 -26.48 -40.61
C VAL A 49 -14.41 -26.41 -39.08
N GLU A 50 -14.61 -27.53 -38.39
CA GLU A 50 -14.37 -27.61 -36.94
C GLU A 50 -12.88 -27.52 -36.58
N VAL A 51 -11.99 -27.88 -37.50
CA VAL A 51 -10.56 -28.08 -37.21
C VAL A 51 -9.68 -26.92 -37.68
N ILE A 52 -9.95 -26.34 -38.85
CA ILE A 52 -9.10 -25.31 -39.48
C ILE A 52 -9.89 -24.09 -39.95
N ARG A 53 -9.20 -22.95 -40.04
CA ARG A 53 -9.71 -21.67 -40.56
C ARG A 53 -9.02 -21.30 -41.87
N PRO A 54 -9.55 -20.31 -42.64
CA PRO A 54 -8.90 -19.88 -43.89
C PRO A 54 -7.44 -19.46 -43.69
N GLY A 55 -7.10 -18.78 -42.57
CA GLY A 55 -5.73 -18.37 -42.27
C GLY A 55 -4.74 -19.49 -41.94
N ASP A 56 -5.20 -20.73 -41.75
CA ASP A 56 -4.33 -21.86 -41.40
C ASP A 56 -3.61 -22.47 -42.61
N PHE A 57 -4.08 -22.24 -43.84
CA PHE A 57 -3.35 -22.65 -45.04
C PHE A 57 -2.13 -21.77 -45.28
N TYR A 58 -0.99 -22.40 -45.61
CA TYR A 58 0.25 -21.70 -45.96
C TYR A 58 0.14 -21.00 -47.32
N ARG A 59 -0.55 -21.61 -48.30
CA ARG A 59 -0.71 -21.01 -49.63
C ARG A 59 -1.96 -20.13 -49.71
N PRO A 60 -1.83 -18.84 -50.08
CA PRO A 60 -2.98 -17.97 -50.32
C PRO A 60 -3.96 -18.51 -51.36
N ALA A 61 -3.48 -19.27 -52.35
CA ALA A 61 -4.34 -19.94 -53.32
C ALA A 61 -5.28 -20.97 -52.66
N HIS A 62 -4.80 -21.70 -51.66
CA HIS A 62 -5.61 -22.68 -50.92
C HIS A 62 -6.61 -21.98 -49.99
N GLN A 63 -6.22 -20.86 -49.39
CA GLN A 63 -7.12 -20.00 -48.60
C GLN A 63 -8.31 -19.56 -49.45
N ALA A 64 -8.07 -19.05 -50.66
CA ALA A 64 -9.12 -18.61 -51.58
C ALA A 64 -10.07 -19.75 -51.99
N VAL A 65 -9.53 -20.95 -52.26
CA VAL A 65 -10.34 -22.13 -52.56
C VAL A 65 -11.21 -22.51 -51.36
N TYR A 66 -10.63 -22.54 -50.15
CA TYR A 66 -11.33 -22.84 -48.92
C TYR A 66 -12.47 -21.83 -48.66
N ASP A 67 -12.20 -20.53 -48.77
CA ASP A 67 -13.20 -19.46 -48.61
C ASP A 67 -14.34 -19.56 -49.65
N ALA A 68 -14.04 -19.98 -50.87
CA ALA A 68 -15.06 -20.20 -51.90
C ALA A 68 -15.92 -21.44 -51.58
N ILE A 69 -15.32 -22.51 -51.03
CA ILE A 69 -16.05 -23.69 -50.55
C ILE A 69 -16.97 -23.32 -49.38
N LEU A 70 -16.49 -22.54 -48.40
CA LEU A 70 -17.29 -22.11 -47.25
C LEU A 70 -18.46 -21.21 -47.64
N ASP A 71 -18.26 -20.28 -48.58
CA ASP A 71 -19.33 -19.40 -49.06
C ASP A 71 -20.45 -20.18 -49.77
N LEU A 72 -20.08 -21.18 -50.59
CA LEU A 72 -21.06 -22.07 -51.21
C LEU A 72 -21.78 -22.94 -50.18
N TYR A 73 -21.03 -23.52 -49.25
CA TYR A 73 -21.58 -24.35 -48.17
C TYR A 73 -22.55 -23.56 -47.27
N GLY A 74 -22.19 -22.33 -46.90
CA GLY A 74 -23.04 -21.43 -46.09
C GLY A 74 -24.33 -20.99 -46.81
N ARG A 75 -24.34 -20.98 -48.14
CA ARG A 75 -25.54 -20.75 -48.95
C ARG A 75 -26.35 -22.02 -49.22
N GLY A 76 -25.87 -23.18 -48.76
CA GLY A 76 -26.47 -24.49 -49.03
C GLY A 76 -26.26 -24.98 -50.47
N GLU A 77 -25.36 -24.36 -51.24
CA GLU A 77 -25.00 -24.80 -52.60
C GLU A 77 -23.92 -25.90 -52.54
N PRO A 78 -23.94 -26.89 -53.47
CA PRO A 78 -22.89 -27.91 -53.51
C PRO A 78 -21.54 -27.27 -53.86
N ALA A 79 -20.49 -27.59 -53.10
CA ALA A 79 -19.14 -27.12 -53.35
C ALA A 79 -18.34 -28.20 -54.10
N ASP A 80 -18.49 -28.22 -55.42
CA ASP A 80 -17.76 -29.10 -56.34
C ASP A 80 -16.78 -28.29 -57.20
N PRO A 81 -15.88 -28.92 -57.98
CA PRO A 81 -14.91 -28.18 -58.80
C PRO A 81 -15.53 -27.18 -59.80
N VAL A 82 -16.77 -27.38 -60.25
CA VAL A 82 -17.44 -26.52 -61.24
C VAL A 82 -18.00 -25.26 -60.58
N THR A 83 -18.75 -25.46 -59.49
CA THR A 83 -19.36 -24.40 -58.69
C THR A 83 -18.30 -23.54 -58.00
N VAL A 84 -17.25 -24.14 -57.46
CA VAL A 84 -16.10 -23.43 -56.87
C VAL A 84 -15.34 -22.65 -57.94
N ALA A 85 -15.13 -23.21 -59.14
CA ALA A 85 -14.52 -22.47 -60.25
C ALA A 85 -15.35 -21.24 -60.64
N ALA A 86 -16.67 -21.38 -60.77
CA ALA A 86 -17.56 -20.27 -61.10
C ALA A 86 -17.58 -19.17 -60.02
N THR A 87 -17.50 -19.54 -58.74
CA THR A 87 -17.40 -18.59 -57.63
C THR A 87 -16.06 -17.86 -57.62
N LEU A 88 -14.95 -18.57 -57.83
CA LEU A 88 -13.62 -17.98 -57.92
C LEU A 88 -13.44 -17.09 -59.16
N ASP A 89 -14.10 -17.42 -60.28
CA ASP A 89 -14.06 -16.59 -61.50
C ASP A 89 -14.83 -15.29 -61.29
N ARG A 90 -16.02 -15.34 -60.67
CA ARG A 90 -16.78 -14.14 -60.27
C ARG A 90 -16.00 -13.22 -59.34
N ARG A 91 -15.16 -13.80 -58.46
CA ARG A 91 -14.26 -13.06 -57.56
C ARG A 91 -12.97 -12.58 -58.23
N GLY A 92 -12.69 -12.99 -59.47
CA GLY A 92 -11.45 -12.66 -60.19
C GLY A 92 -10.21 -13.40 -59.67
N GLU A 93 -10.39 -14.46 -58.88
CA GLU A 93 -9.32 -15.20 -58.20
C GLU A 93 -8.97 -16.53 -58.89
N LEU A 94 -9.80 -17.00 -59.83
CA LEU A 94 -9.61 -18.30 -60.52
C LEU A 94 -8.24 -18.43 -61.19
N LYS A 95 -7.73 -17.35 -61.81
CA LYS A 95 -6.39 -17.35 -62.41
C LYS A 95 -5.26 -17.46 -61.37
N ARG A 96 -5.46 -16.91 -60.17
CA ARG A 96 -4.46 -16.90 -59.09
C ARG A 96 -4.27 -18.28 -58.46
N ILE A 97 -5.30 -19.12 -58.48
CA ILE A 97 -5.24 -20.48 -57.93
C ILE A 97 -4.70 -21.53 -58.93
N GLY A 98 -4.43 -21.16 -60.19
CA GLY A 98 -4.00 -22.10 -61.24
C GLY A 98 -5.09 -22.52 -62.22
N GLY A 99 -6.27 -21.88 -62.17
CA GLY A 99 -7.40 -22.14 -63.07
C GLY A 99 -8.25 -23.36 -62.68
N ALA A 100 -9.35 -23.56 -63.42
CA ALA A 100 -10.27 -24.68 -63.19
C ALA A 100 -9.60 -26.08 -63.18
N PRO A 101 -8.56 -26.37 -64.00
CA PRO A 101 -7.87 -27.65 -63.93
C PRO A 101 -7.26 -27.97 -62.57
N TYR A 102 -6.84 -26.94 -61.80
CA TYR A 102 -6.24 -27.15 -60.50
C TYR A 102 -7.22 -27.75 -59.48
N LEU A 103 -8.49 -27.33 -59.52
CA LEU A 103 -9.54 -27.89 -58.65
C LEU A 103 -9.78 -29.38 -58.93
N VAL A 104 -9.69 -29.80 -60.19
CA VAL A 104 -9.76 -31.22 -60.55
C VAL A 104 -8.54 -31.98 -60.02
N THR A 105 -7.34 -31.39 -60.09
CA THR A 105 -6.14 -31.99 -59.49
C THR A 105 -6.28 -32.18 -57.98
N LEU A 106 -6.87 -31.23 -57.26
CA LEU A 106 -7.14 -31.37 -55.81
C LEU A 106 -8.01 -32.59 -55.52
N THR A 107 -9.10 -32.80 -56.27
CA THR A 107 -9.95 -33.98 -56.11
C THR A 107 -9.25 -35.30 -56.40
N GLN A 108 -8.26 -35.31 -57.30
CA GLN A 108 -7.48 -36.50 -57.64
C GLN A 108 -6.35 -36.79 -56.64
N THR A 109 -5.97 -35.81 -55.83
CA THR A 109 -4.87 -35.94 -54.86
C THR A 109 -5.31 -36.71 -53.61
N VAL A 110 -6.61 -36.72 -53.32
CA VAL A 110 -7.19 -37.33 -52.13
C VAL A 110 -7.56 -38.80 -52.37
N PRO A 111 -7.01 -39.75 -51.61
CA PRO A 111 -7.40 -41.15 -51.71
C PRO A 111 -8.86 -41.40 -51.32
N THR A 112 -9.33 -40.75 -50.24
CA THR A 112 -10.71 -40.86 -49.73
C THR A 112 -11.14 -39.57 -49.02
N ALA A 113 -12.38 -39.11 -49.25
CA ALA A 113 -12.92 -37.92 -48.58
C ALA A 113 -13.06 -38.09 -47.06
N ALA A 114 -13.22 -39.33 -46.58
CA ALA A 114 -13.36 -39.66 -45.16
C ALA A 114 -12.12 -39.30 -44.31
N ASN A 115 -10.94 -39.15 -44.93
CA ASN A 115 -9.71 -38.82 -44.21
C ASN A 115 -9.44 -37.30 -44.17
N ALA A 116 -10.34 -36.47 -44.70
CA ALA A 116 -10.14 -35.02 -44.78
C ALA A 116 -9.89 -34.38 -43.40
N SER A 117 -10.59 -34.84 -42.36
CA SER A 117 -10.41 -34.37 -40.97
C SER A 117 -8.99 -34.65 -40.46
N TYR A 118 -8.45 -35.85 -40.70
CA TYR A 118 -7.07 -36.19 -40.32
C TYR A 118 -6.03 -35.29 -41.01
N TYR A 119 -6.21 -34.99 -42.29
CA TYR A 119 -5.32 -34.06 -43.00
C TYR A 119 -5.50 -32.61 -42.50
N ALA A 120 -6.70 -32.23 -42.06
CA ALA A 120 -6.96 -30.92 -41.46
C ALA A 120 -6.22 -30.76 -40.13
N GLU A 121 -6.13 -31.82 -39.31
CA GLU A 121 -5.31 -31.81 -38.08
C GLU A 121 -3.83 -31.54 -38.38
N ILE A 122 -3.29 -32.15 -39.45
CA ILE A 122 -1.90 -31.90 -39.89
C ILE A 122 -1.72 -30.44 -40.29
N VAL A 123 -2.65 -29.87 -41.06
CA VAL A 123 -2.60 -28.45 -41.46
C VAL A 123 -2.69 -27.54 -40.23
N ALA A 124 -3.58 -27.83 -39.29
CA ALA A 124 -3.72 -27.10 -38.03
C ALA A 124 -2.42 -27.12 -37.21
N GLU A 125 -1.77 -28.28 -37.10
CA GLU A 125 -0.50 -28.42 -36.39
C GLU A 125 0.59 -27.55 -37.03
N LYS A 126 0.73 -27.59 -38.36
CA LYS A 126 1.69 -26.74 -39.07
C LYS A 126 1.36 -25.25 -38.94
N ALA A 127 0.10 -24.87 -38.92
CA ALA A 127 -0.34 -23.49 -38.71
C ALA A 127 0.01 -22.97 -37.30
N ILE A 128 -0.11 -23.81 -36.26
CA ILE A 128 0.32 -23.47 -34.89
C ILE A 128 1.84 -23.27 -34.85
N LEU A 129 2.61 -24.20 -35.44
CA LEU A 129 4.07 -24.07 -35.51
C LEU A 129 4.51 -22.83 -36.28
N ARG A 130 3.80 -22.46 -37.35
CA ARG A 130 4.05 -21.23 -38.12
C ARG A 130 3.77 -19.98 -37.30
N ARG A 131 2.63 -19.91 -36.60
CA ARG A 131 2.31 -18.80 -35.68
C ARG A 131 3.34 -18.66 -34.55
N LEU A 132 3.88 -19.78 -34.04
CA LEU A 132 4.95 -19.76 -33.05
C LEU A 132 6.24 -19.13 -33.59
N VAL A 133 6.61 -19.44 -34.83
CA VAL A 133 7.77 -18.83 -35.50
C VAL A 133 7.57 -17.33 -35.69
N GLU A 134 6.37 -16.91 -36.09
CA GLU A 134 6.02 -15.49 -36.23
C GLU A 134 6.05 -14.73 -34.89
N ALA A 135 5.45 -15.31 -33.84
CA ALA A 135 5.50 -14.74 -32.49
C ALA A 135 6.94 -14.64 -31.97
N GLY A 136 7.75 -15.69 -32.17
CA GLY A 136 9.18 -15.66 -31.84
C GLY A 136 9.91 -14.52 -32.56
N THR A 137 9.60 -14.28 -33.83
CA THR A 137 10.18 -13.18 -34.61
C THR A 137 9.76 -11.81 -34.06
N ARG A 138 8.49 -11.62 -33.68
CA ARG A 138 7.99 -10.39 -33.06
C ARG A 138 8.61 -10.13 -31.68
N ILE A 139 8.79 -11.16 -30.87
CA ILE A 139 9.44 -11.05 -29.56
C ILE A 139 10.90 -10.60 -29.70
N VAL A 140 11.62 -11.14 -30.69
CA VAL A 140 12.97 -10.67 -31.02
C VAL A 140 12.96 -9.19 -31.41
N GLN A 141 11.99 -8.76 -32.23
CA GLN A 141 11.82 -7.34 -32.59
C GLN A 141 11.54 -6.46 -31.37
N PHE A 142 10.71 -6.89 -30.43
CA PHE A 142 10.45 -6.17 -29.18
C PHE A 142 11.72 -6.01 -28.34
N GLY A 143 12.56 -7.05 -28.28
CA GLY A 143 13.85 -7.00 -27.59
C GLY A 143 14.81 -5.94 -28.15
N TYR A 144 14.84 -5.77 -29.48
CA TYR A 144 15.62 -4.70 -30.11
C TYR A 144 14.99 -3.30 -29.94
N ALA A 145 13.66 -3.18 -30.06
CA ALA A 145 12.95 -1.91 -29.90
C ALA A 145 12.99 -1.36 -28.46
N GLY A 146 13.04 -2.23 -27.45
CA GLY A 146 13.16 -1.84 -26.04
C GLY A 146 14.46 -1.14 -25.67
N SER A 147 15.47 -1.12 -26.56
CA SER A 147 16.71 -0.37 -26.37
C SER A 147 16.55 1.15 -26.52
N GLU A 148 15.39 1.63 -26.99
CA GLU A 148 15.06 3.06 -27.18
C GLU A 148 14.16 3.65 -26.05
N GLY A 149 14.34 3.22 -24.79
CA GLY A 149 13.77 3.90 -23.63
C GLY A 149 12.33 3.54 -23.25
N GLN A 150 11.80 2.41 -23.73
CA GLN A 150 10.55 1.83 -23.22
C GLN A 150 10.78 1.12 -21.87
N ASP A 151 9.73 1.04 -21.05
CA ASP A 151 9.78 0.28 -19.79
C ASP A 151 9.97 -1.21 -20.11
N VAL A 152 10.99 -1.82 -19.49
CA VAL A 152 11.31 -3.24 -19.65
C VAL A 152 10.12 -4.12 -19.23
N ALA A 153 9.32 -3.69 -18.24
CA ALA A 153 8.12 -4.41 -17.83
C ALA A 153 7.07 -4.50 -18.96
N GLU A 154 6.84 -3.40 -19.67
CA GLU A 154 5.88 -3.34 -20.79
C GLU A 154 6.33 -4.22 -21.98
N VAL A 155 7.63 -4.24 -22.26
CA VAL A 155 8.22 -5.10 -23.30
C VAL A 155 8.04 -6.58 -22.95
N VAL A 156 8.24 -6.95 -21.69
CA VAL A 156 8.05 -8.33 -21.20
C VAL A 156 6.58 -8.73 -21.25
N ASP A 157 5.65 -7.85 -20.83
CA ASP A 157 4.21 -8.13 -20.89
C ASP A 157 3.70 -8.33 -22.32
N ARG A 158 4.17 -7.50 -23.27
CA ARG A 158 3.85 -7.67 -24.69
C ARG A 158 4.41 -8.97 -25.25
N ALA A 159 5.63 -9.35 -24.87
CA ALA A 159 6.21 -10.63 -25.27
C ALA A 159 5.43 -11.82 -24.70
N GLN A 160 4.95 -11.73 -23.45
CA GLN A 160 4.10 -12.76 -22.84
C GLN A 160 2.75 -12.89 -23.55
N ALA A 161 2.12 -11.76 -23.92
CA ALA A 161 0.87 -11.75 -24.68
C ALA A 161 1.01 -12.43 -26.05
N GLU A 162 2.09 -12.14 -26.79
CA GLU A 162 2.36 -12.76 -28.11
C GLU A 162 2.54 -14.28 -28.04
N ILE A 163 3.26 -14.80 -27.04
CA ILE A 163 3.39 -16.25 -26.85
C ILE A 163 2.03 -16.87 -26.52
N TYR A 164 1.22 -16.17 -25.73
CA TYR A 164 -0.07 -16.68 -25.28
C TYR A 164 -1.10 -16.76 -26.42
N GLU A 165 -1.14 -15.78 -27.33
CA GLU A 165 -2.03 -15.80 -28.51
C GLU A 165 -1.78 -17.01 -29.42
N VAL A 166 -0.55 -17.56 -29.44
CA VAL A 166 -0.22 -18.77 -30.21
C VAL A 166 -0.86 -20.02 -29.59
N THR A 167 -1.04 -20.03 -28.27
CA THR A 167 -1.57 -21.19 -27.51
C THR A 167 -3.09 -21.22 -27.40
N GLU A 168 -3.77 -20.11 -27.63
CA GLU A 168 -5.22 -20.03 -27.50
C GLU A 168 -5.90 -20.52 -28.79
N ARG A 169 -6.52 -21.71 -28.75
CA ARG A 169 -7.59 -22.06 -29.70
C ARG A 169 -8.75 -21.12 -29.36
N ARG A 170 -8.93 -20.04 -30.13
CA ARG A 170 -10.18 -19.28 -30.09
C ARG A 170 -11.30 -20.24 -30.52
N SER A 171 -12.01 -20.84 -29.57
CA SER A 171 -13.36 -21.34 -29.82
C SER A 171 -14.22 -20.10 -30.01
N THR A 172 -14.64 -19.82 -31.25
CA THR A 172 -15.69 -18.84 -31.48
C THR A 172 -16.98 -19.52 -31.06
N GLU A 173 -17.53 -19.15 -29.91
CA GLU A 173 -18.88 -19.52 -29.51
C GLU A 173 -19.87 -18.71 -30.34
N ASP A 174 -20.24 -19.22 -31.52
CA ASP A 174 -21.30 -18.64 -32.34
C ASP A 174 -22.57 -19.49 -32.19
N PHE A 175 -23.48 -19.01 -31.33
CA PHE A 175 -24.88 -19.41 -31.16
C PHE A 175 -25.19 -20.92 -31.07
N LEU A 176 -25.47 -21.41 -29.86
CA LEU A 176 -26.03 -22.75 -29.64
C LEU A 176 -27.57 -22.73 -29.83
N PRO A 177 -28.16 -23.68 -30.60
CA PRO A 177 -29.61 -23.82 -30.67
C PRO A 177 -30.18 -24.23 -29.30
N LEU A 178 -31.37 -23.72 -28.95
CA LEU A 178 -31.98 -23.95 -27.63
C LEU A 178 -32.10 -25.43 -27.27
N GLU A 179 -32.33 -26.31 -28.26
CA GLU A 179 -32.42 -27.75 -28.07
C GLU A 179 -31.15 -28.36 -27.46
N GLU A 180 -29.97 -27.88 -27.86
CA GLU A 180 -28.68 -28.32 -27.31
C GLU A 180 -28.44 -27.80 -25.88
N LEU A 181 -29.08 -26.70 -25.49
CA LEU A 181 -29.03 -26.17 -24.12
C LEU A 181 -30.07 -26.84 -23.21
N LEU A 182 -31.19 -27.33 -23.76
CA LEU A 182 -32.26 -27.95 -22.97
C LEU A 182 -31.78 -29.21 -22.26
N GLN A 183 -31.04 -30.09 -22.95
CA GLN A 183 -30.65 -31.37 -22.36
C GLN A 183 -29.64 -31.23 -21.20
N PRO A 184 -28.54 -30.45 -21.32
CA PRO A 184 -27.67 -30.13 -20.18
C PRO A 184 -28.42 -29.42 -19.04
N THR A 185 -29.36 -28.54 -19.37
CA THR A 185 -30.18 -27.85 -18.35
C THR A 185 -31.09 -28.84 -17.61
N MET A 186 -31.68 -29.81 -18.32
CA MET A 186 -32.50 -30.86 -17.71
C MET A 186 -31.66 -31.82 -16.87
N ASP A 187 -30.47 -32.19 -17.34
CA ASP A 187 -29.51 -32.99 -16.56
C ASP A 187 -29.09 -32.26 -15.28
N GLU A 188 -28.90 -30.93 -15.35
CA GLU A 188 -28.63 -30.09 -14.19
C GLU A 188 -29.83 -30.07 -13.23
N ILE A 189 -31.05 -29.89 -13.73
CA ILE A 189 -32.28 -29.94 -12.93
C ILE A 189 -32.48 -31.30 -12.26
N ASP A 190 -32.23 -32.40 -12.98
CA ASP A 190 -32.32 -33.77 -12.44
C ASP A 190 -31.23 -34.03 -11.39
N SER A 191 -30.03 -33.48 -11.58
CA SER A 191 -28.96 -33.52 -10.57
C SER A 191 -29.33 -32.77 -9.30
N ILE A 192 -30.11 -31.68 -9.41
CA ILE A 192 -30.62 -30.89 -8.28
C ILE A 192 -31.75 -31.66 -7.57
N ALA A 193 -32.68 -32.25 -8.33
CA ALA A 193 -33.81 -33.01 -7.79
C ALA A 193 -33.35 -34.27 -7.05
N SER A 194 -32.36 -35.00 -7.59
CA SER A 194 -31.82 -36.22 -6.99
C SER A 194 -31.04 -35.99 -5.68
N ARG A 195 -30.63 -34.74 -5.41
CA ARG A 195 -29.88 -34.35 -4.19
C ARG A 195 -30.71 -33.59 -3.15
N GLY A 196 -32.04 -33.56 -3.31
CA GLY A 196 -32.95 -32.94 -2.34
C GLY A 196 -33.25 -31.47 -2.56
N GLY A 197 -33.08 -30.94 -3.79
CA GLY A 197 -33.61 -29.63 -4.19
C GLY A 197 -32.72 -28.42 -3.92
N ILE A 198 -31.46 -28.60 -3.53
CA ILE A 198 -30.49 -27.51 -3.30
C ILE A 198 -29.59 -27.40 -4.54
N SER A 199 -29.69 -26.29 -5.27
CA SER A 199 -28.83 -25.99 -6.44
C SER A 199 -27.37 -25.73 -5.99
N LEU A 200 -26.39 -26.21 -6.78
CA LEU A 200 -24.96 -26.31 -6.45
C LEU A 200 -24.19 -24.98 -6.68
N GLY A 201 -24.48 -23.96 -5.87
CA GLY A 201 -23.54 -22.86 -5.65
C GLY A 201 -22.41 -23.25 -4.68
N VAL A 202 -21.32 -22.47 -4.62
CA VAL A 202 -20.30 -22.59 -3.58
C VAL A 202 -20.93 -22.25 -2.22
N PRO A 203 -20.92 -23.14 -1.22
CA PRO A 203 -21.59 -22.89 0.05
C PRO A 203 -20.91 -21.76 0.84
N THR A 204 -21.69 -20.78 1.30
CA THR A 204 -21.17 -19.64 2.08
C THR A 204 -20.79 -20.05 3.49
N GLY A 205 -21.37 -21.13 4.01
CA GLY A 205 -21.16 -21.63 5.36
C GLY A 205 -22.13 -21.06 6.39
N PHE A 206 -23.13 -20.29 5.93
CA PHE A 206 -24.28 -19.84 6.69
C PHE A 206 -25.54 -20.45 6.11
N THR A 207 -26.22 -21.29 6.87
CA THR A 207 -27.35 -22.11 6.40
C THR A 207 -28.49 -21.25 5.87
N GLU A 208 -28.84 -20.19 6.59
CA GLU A 208 -29.92 -19.27 6.19
C GLU A 208 -29.55 -18.43 4.97
N LEU A 209 -28.27 -18.10 4.79
CA LEU A 209 -27.82 -17.41 3.57
C LEU A 209 -27.88 -18.36 2.38
N ASP A 210 -27.41 -19.61 2.55
CA ASP A 210 -27.42 -20.63 1.52
C ASP A 210 -28.86 -21.07 1.17
N GLU A 211 -29.83 -21.05 2.09
CA GLU A 211 -31.26 -21.28 1.80
C GLU A 211 -31.86 -20.17 0.90
N VAL A 212 -31.35 -18.94 1.01
CA VAL A 212 -31.81 -17.80 0.21
C VAL A 212 -31.09 -17.72 -1.14
N THR A 213 -29.79 -18.02 -1.18
CA THR A 213 -28.96 -17.85 -2.38
C THR A 213 -28.72 -19.15 -3.15
N ASN A 214 -28.99 -20.31 -2.55
CA ASN A 214 -28.52 -21.63 -3.01
C ASN A 214 -27.00 -21.64 -3.23
N GLY A 215 -26.25 -21.03 -2.30
CA GLY A 215 -24.80 -20.81 -2.41
C GLY A 215 -24.42 -19.69 -3.37
N LEU A 216 -23.13 -19.56 -3.69
CA LEU A 216 -22.56 -18.59 -4.62
C LEU A 216 -22.37 -19.21 -6.00
N HIS A 217 -23.01 -18.66 -7.03
CA HIS A 217 -23.04 -19.30 -8.36
C HIS A 217 -21.87 -18.85 -9.25
N PRO A 218 -21.38 -19.75 -10.14
CA PRO A 218 -20.48 -19.40 -11.24
C PRO A 218 -20.89 -18.13 -12.01
N GLY A 219 -19.92 -17.31 -12.41
CA GLY A 219 -20.21 -16.09 -13.19
C GLY A 219 -20.74 -14.90 -12.37
N GLN A 220 -21.00 -15.08 -11.07
CA GLN A 220 -21.47 -14.02 -10.19
C GLN A 220 -20.34 -13.14 -9.66
N MET A 221 -20.59 -11.84 -9.63
CA MET A 221 -19.82 -10.84 -8.88
C MET A 221 -20.60 -10.49 -7.62
N ILE A 222 -20.01 -10.79 -6.46
CA ILE A 222 -20.59 -10.57 -5.14
C ILE A 222 -19.80 -9.47 -4.44
N ILE A 223 -20.50 -8.44 -3.96
CA ILE A 223 -19.91 -7.39 -3.14
C ILE A 223 -20.26 -7.65 -1.68
N VAL A 224 -19.23 -7.74 -0.85
CA VAL A 224 -19.39 -7.75 0.61
C VAL A 224 -18.95 -6.40 1.11
N ALA A 225 -19.87 -5.64 1.68
CA ALA A 225 -19.59 -4.32 2.16
C ALA A 225 -19.87 -4.15 3.64
N ALA A 226 -18.89 -3.60 4.35
CA ALA A 226 -18.97 -3.34 5.78
C ALA A 226 -18.49 -1.93 6.06
N ARG A 227 -18.92 -1.38 7.20
CA ARG A 227 -18.38 -0.11 7.68
C ARG A 227 -16.96 -0.31 8.24
N PRO A 228 -16.03 0.65 8.05
CA PRO A 228 -14.73 0.62 8.70
C PRO A 228 -14.85 0.76 10.24
N GLY A 229 -14.04 0.01 10.99
CA GLY A 229 -13.62 0.43 12.34
C GLY A 229 -14.53 0.16 13.54
N VAL A 230 -14.87 -1.10 13.84
CA VAL A 230 -15.17 -1.47 15.24
C VAL A 230 -13.84 -1.83 15.93
N GLY A 231 -13.18 -0.85 16.57
CA GLY A 231 -11.97 -1.12 17.38
C GLY A 231 -10.83 -0.08 17.40
N LYS A 232 -11.06 1.21 17.14
CA LYS A 232 -10.02 2.25 17.18
C LYS A 232 -10.39 3.49 18.02
N ALA A 233 -11.34 3.37 18.95
CA ALA A 233 -11.84 4.52 19.69
C ALA A 233 -10.85 4.99 20.78
N LEU A 234 -10.59 6.29 20.83
CA LEU A 234 -9.72 6.95 21.80
C LEU A 234 -10.48 8.10 22.49
N ALA A 235 -10.07 8.48 23.68
CA ALA A 235 -10.67 9.62 24.39
C ALA A 235 -10.56 10.91 23.57
N LEU A 236 -11.58 11.78 23.65
CA LEU A 236 -11.64 13.01 22.84
C LEU A 236 -10.45 13.96 23.05
N ASP A 237 -9.88 13.98 24.25
CA ASP A 237 -8.73 14.80 24.60
C ASP A 237 -7.39 14.22 24.13
N THR A 238 -7.40 13.02 23.52
CA THR A 238 -6.18 12.39 23.01
C THR A 238 -5.52 13.26 21.96
N PRO A 239 -4.26 13.71 22.16
CA PRO A 239 -3.55 14.53 21.18
C PRO A 239 -3.20 13.72 19.93
N LEU A 240 -3.41 14.31 18.76
CA LEU A 240 -3.07 13.73 17.46
C LEU A 240 -2.05 14.66 16.76
N PRO A 241 -0.89 14.14 16.33
CA PRO A 241 0.14 14.95 15.68
C PRO A 241 -0.25 15.25 14.23
N THR A 242 -0.05 16.49 13.81
CA THR A 242 -0.33 16.97 12.44
C THR A 242 0.91 17.57 11.80
N PRO A 243 0.97 17.71 10.46
CA PRO A 243 2.07 18.42 9.79
C PRO A 243 2.24 19.88 10.22
N ALA A 244 1.20 20.49 10.79
CA ALA A 244 1.19 21.88 11.25
C ALA A 244 1.38 22.03 12.77
N GLY A 245 1.25 20.96 13.56
CA GLY A 245 1.28 21.01 15.01
C GLY A 245 0.56 19.84 15.65
N TRP A 246 -0.47 20.14 16.43
CA TRP A 246 -1.30 19.17 17.13
C TRP A 246 -2.78 19.49 16.89
N THR A 247 -3.60 18.44 16.88
CA THR A 247 -5.05 18.51 17.06
C THR A 247 -5.43 17.53 18.18
N THR A 248 -6.70 17.41 18.50
CA THR A 248 -7.21 16.40 19.44
C THR A 248 -8.19 15.48 18.73
N MET A 249 -8.44 14.30 19.30
CA MET A 249 -9.44 13.36 18.78
C MET A 249 -10.85 13.98 18.72
N GLY A 250 -11.16 14.93 19.61
CA GLY A 250 -12.40 15.69 19.60
C GLY A 250 -12.48 16.76 18.51
N GLU A 251 -11.37 17.42 18.19
CA GLU A 251 -11.34 18.54 17.23
C GLU A 251 -11.06 18.12 15.79
N VAL A 252 -10.42 16.97 15.58
CA VAL A 252 -10.06 16.50 14.25
C VAL A 252 -11.29 16.30 13.36
N ALA A 253 -11.21 16.79 12.12
CA ALA A 253 -12.27 16.74 11.13
C ALA A 253 -11.82 16.03 9.85
N VAL A 254 -12.80 15.60 9.07
CA VAL A 254 -12.55 15.05 7.73
C VAL A 254 -11.91 16.12 6.85
N GLY A 255 -10.83 15.77 6.16
CA GLY A 255 -10.01 16.69 5.36
C GLY A 255 -8.75 17.19 6.09
N ASP A 256 -8.68 17.05 7.41
CA ASP A 256 -7.47 17.38 8.17
C ASP A 256 -6.33 16.39 7.86
N HIS A 257 -5.10 16.79 8.16
CA HIS A 257 -3.93 15.92 7.97
C HIS A 257 -3.39 15.46 9.32
N LEU A 258 -3.24 14.14 9.47
CA LEU A 258 -2.53 13.49 10.57
C LEU A 258 -1.19 12.93 10.06
N LEU A 259 -0.47 12.24 10.94
CA LEU A 259 0.78 11.55 10.62
C LEU A 259 0.60 10.03 10.82
N ASP A 260 1.14 9.24 9.90
CA ASP A 260 1.08 7.77 9.92
C ASP A 260 2.25 7.13 10.71
N ALA A 261 2.25 5.79 10.84
CA ALA A 261 3.28 5.04 11.56
C ALA A 261 4.71 5.21 10.97
N HIS A 262 4.80 5.53 9.68
CA HIS A 262 6.05 5.78 8.95
C HIS A 262 6.47 7.25 9.00
N GLY A 263 5.70 8.09 9.70
CA GLY A 263 5.95 9.52 9.89
C GLY A 263 5.48 10.41 8.74
N ARG A 264 4.73 9.88 7.76
CA ARG A 264 4.27 10.64 6.59
C ARG A 264 2.92 11.32 6.85
N PRO A 265 2.65 12.49 6.23
CA PRO A 265 1.32 13.09 6.25
C PRO A 265 0.28 12.17 5.59
N THR A 266 -0.85 11.98 6.25
CA THR A 266 -2.01 11.23 5.76
C THR A 266 -3.26 12.03 6.05
N ARG A 267 -4.26 11.99 5.18
CA ARG A 267 -5.48 12.78 5.31
C ARG A 267 -6.54 11.97 6.03
N VAL A 268 -7.24 12.63 6.94
CA VAL A 268 -8.42 12.10 7.60
C VAL A 268 -9.54 12.05 6.58
N VAL A 269 -9.90 10.84 6.15
CA VAL A 269 -11.05 10.63 5.25
C VAL A 269 -12.35 10.50 6.04
N ALA A 270 -12.23 10.34 7.36
CA ALA A 270 -13.28 9.75 8.15
C ALA A 270 -13.10 10.06 9.65
N ALA A 271 -14.17 10.52 10.32
CA ALA A 271 -14.24 10.63 11.79
C ALA A 271 -15.64 10.22 12.29
N THR A 272 -15.75 9.38 13.31
CA THR A 272 -17.04 8.92 13.87
C THR A 272 -17.71 10.02 14.69
N GLU A 273 -18.98 9.87 15.07
CA GLU A 273 -19.53 10.64 16.18
C GLU A 273 -18.88 10.24 17.51
N THR A 274 -19.04 11.09 18.53
CA THR A 274 -18.61 10.81 19.89
C THR A 274 -19.46 9.70 20.48
N MET A 275 -18.79 8.64 20.94
CA MET A 275 -19.39 7.49 21.62
C MET A 275 -19.28 7.67 23.13
N TYR A 276 -20.36 7.39 23.84
CA TYR A 276 -20.46 7.50 25.31
C TYR A 276 -20.64 6.10 25.93
N GLU A 277 -20.45 5.99 27.25
CA GLU A 277 -20.76 4.79 28.05
C GLU A 277 -19.99 3.51 27.64
N ARG A 278 -18.87 3.64 26.93
CA ARG A 278 -17.94 2.54 26.65
C ARG A 278 -16.97 2.33 27.81
N PRO A 279 -16.69 1.08 28.24
CA PRO A 279 -15.58 0.76 29.15
C PRO A 279 -14.26 1.23 28.55
N CYS A 280 -13.59 2.07 29.32
CA CYS A 280 -12.33 2.68 28.95
C CYS A 280 -11.23 2.19 29.87
N TYR A 281 -10.01 2.18 29.35
CA TYR A 281 -8.81 1.82 30.08
C TYR A 281 -7.76 2.91 29.88
N GLU A 282 -7.00 3.18 30.93
CA GLU A 282 -5.70 3.84 30.82
C GLU A 282 -4.64 2.79 30.48
N VAL A 283 -3.97 2.96 29.35
CA VAL A 283 -2.83 2.16 28.92
C VAL A 283 -1.56 2.94 29.21
N GLU A 284 -0.75 2.48 30.17
CA GLU A 284 0.53 3.08 30.54
C GLU A 284 1.69 2.35 29.85
N PHE A 285 2.58 3.12 29.23
CA PHE A 285 3.77 2.63 28.54
C PHE A 285 5.04 2.84 29.38
N SER A 286 6.10 2.09 29.07
CA SER A 286 7.37 2.07 29.80
C SER A 286 8.16 3.38 29.79
N ASP A 287 7.76 4.33 28.96
CA ASP A 287 8.33 5.68 28.95
C ASP A 287 7.54 6.67 29.82
N GLY A 288 6.42 6.24 30.41
CA GLY A 288 5.51 7.07 31.20
C GLY A 288 4.32 7.62 30.42
N THR A 289 4.22 7.32 29.12
CA THR A 289 3.06 7.72 28.30
C THR A 289 1.81 7.01 28.79
N VAL A 290 0.70 7.75 28.87
CA VAL A 290 -0.63 7.18 29.13
C VAL A 290 -1.55 7.52 27.97
N ILE A 291 -2.27 6.53 27.44
CA ILE A 291 -3.33 6.72 26.45
C ILE A 291 -4.62 6.14 27.01
N VAL A 292 -5.70 6.92 26.93
CA VAL A 292 -7.04 6.44 27.26
C VAL A 292 -7.69 5.91 26.00
N ALA A 293 -7.96 4.60 26.04
CA ALA A 293 -8.54 3.88 24.92
C ALA A 293 -9.73 3.05 25.40
N ASP A 294 -10.68 2.83 24.50
CA ASP A 294 -11.78 1.94 24.83
C ASP A 294 -11.31 0.48 24.90
N ALA A 295 -12.13 -0.38 25.51
CA ALA A 295 -11.83 -1.81 25.69
C ALA A 295 -11.46 -2.51 24.39
N GLU A 296 -12.14 -2.14 23.29
CA GLU A 296 -12.02 -2.77 21.97
C GLU A 296 -10.91 -2.14 21.12
N HIS A 297 -10.21 -1.12 21.63
CA HIS A 297 -9.16 -0.44 20.89
C HIS A 297 -8.01 -1.39 20.54
N GLN A 298 -7.66 -1.46 19.26
CA GLN A 298 -6.72 -2.41 18.69
C GLN A 298 -5.30 -1.86 18.58
N TRP A 299 -4.35 -2.53 19.24
CA TRP A 299 -2.93 -2.21 19.26
C TRP A 299 -2.12 -3.29 18.55
N LEU A 300 -1.17 -2.92 17.67
CA LEU A 300 -0.17 -3.85 17.16
C LEU A 300 0.92 -4.06 18.23
N THR A 301 0.92 -5.23 18.87
CA THR A 301 1.81 -5.54 20.00
C THR A 301 2.71 -6.75 19.72
N GLU A 302 3.99 -6.63 20.03
CA GLU A 302 4.90 -7.76 20.17
C GLU A 302 4.79 -8.35 21.58
N THR A 303 4.80 -9.67 21.70
CA THR A 303 4.88 -10.36 22.98
C THR A 303 6.32 -10.70 23.36
N ARG A 304 6.52 -11.12 24.61
CA ARG A 304 7.83 -11.65 25.03
C ARG A 304 8.25 -12.86 24.18
N ALA A 305 7.29 -13.68 23.75
CA ALA A 305 7.53 -14.82 22.89
C ALA A 305 7.98 -14.38 21.48
N SER A 306 7.28 -13.42 20.86
CA SER A 306 7.64 -12.92 19.53
C SER A 306 9.00 -12.22 19.52
N ARG A 307 9.28 -11.36 20.51
CA ARG A 307 10.60 -10.72 20.65
C ARG A 307 11.75 -11.73 20.80
N ARG A 308 11.56 -12.79 21.59
CA ARG A 308 12.58 -13.84 21.74
C ARG A 308 12.79 -14.62 20.44
N SER A 309 11.73 -14.87 19.68
CA SER A 309 11.81 -15.58 18.41
C SER A 309 12.52 -14.75 17.34
N ALA A 310 12.22 -13.46 17.23
CA ALA A 310 12.93 -12.52 16.36
C ALA A 310 14.43 -12.47 16.70
N GLN A 311 14.76 -12.36 18.00
CA GLN A 311 16.15 -12.33 18.46
C GLN A 311 16.91 -13.64 18.16
N GLN A 312 16.24 -14.80 18.27
CA GLN A 312 16.84 -16.09 17.97
C GLN A 312 17.10 -16.28 16.48
N ALA A 313 16.17 -15.85 15.61
CA ALA A 313 16.34 -15.86 14.16
C ALA A 313 17.50 -14.95 13.72
N ALA A 314 17.60 -13.75 14.28
CA ALA A 314 18.68 -12.81 13.99
C ALA A 314 20.06 -13.29 14.46
N ALA A 315 20.13 -14.02 15.58
CA ALA A 315 21.39 -14.50 16.16
C ALA A 315 21.92 -15.82 15.54
N GLY A 316 21.15 -16.48 14.68
CA GLY A 316 21.55 -17.75 14.04
C GLY A 316 21.84 -18.92 14.99
N ARG A 317 21.47 -18.81 16.28
CA ARG A 317 21.73 -19.84 17.30
C ARG A 317 20.82 -21.05 17.09
N ASN A 318 21.40 -22.26 17.16
CA ASN A 318 20.71 -23.56 17.05
C ASN A 318 20.08 -23.91 15.69
N ARG A 319 20.72 -23.58 14.55
CA ARG A 319 20.24 -23.99 13.19
C ARG A 319 18.81 -23.52 12.81
N TYR A 320 18.18 -22.65 13.61
CA TYR A 320 16.88 -22.05 13.31
C TYR A 320 17.08 -20.73 12.57
N ARG A 321 16.81 -20.71 11.26
CA ARG A 321 16.86 -19.49 10.43
C ARG A 321 15.53 -18.73 10.33
N ASN A 322 14.44 -19.27 10.88
CA ASN A 322 13.09 -18.74 10.68
C ASN A 322 12.48 -18.27 12.01
N GLN A 323 11.95 -17.05 12.04
CA GLN A 323 11.13 -16.52 13.14
C GLN A 323 9.79 -17.28 13.21
N ARG A 324 9.35 -17.63 14.41
CA ARG A 324 8.17 -18.50 14.67
C ARG A 324 6.99 -17.75 15.26
N THR A 325 7.23 -16.62 15.93
CA THR A 325 6.21 -15.79 16.57
C THR A 325 6.43 -14.32 16.20
N PHE A 326 5.36 -13.60 15.86
CA PHE A 326 5.39 -12.26 15.27
C PHE A 326 4.59 -11.24 16.10
N ALA A 327 4.60 -9.97 15.70
CA ALA A 327 3.77 -8.93 16.29
C ALA A 327 2.29 -9.14 15.92
N GLU A 328 1.37 -8.77 16.81
CA GLU A 328 -0.04 -9.15 16.73
C GLU A 328 -0.95 -8.03 17.20
N VAL A 329 -2.05 -7.84 16.48
CA VAL A 329 -3.11 -6.93 16.89
C VAL A 329 -3.86 -7.50 18.10
N ARG A 330 -3.99 -6.72 19.18
CA ARG A 330 -4.67 -7.06 20.44
C ARG A 330 -5.55 -5.91 20.91
N THR A 331 -6.69 -6.22 21.51
CA THR A 331 -7.55 -5.19 22.11
C THR A 331 -6.96 -4.69 23.43
N THR A 332 -7.36 -3.49 23.88
CA THR A 332 -6.96 -2.99 25.20
C THR A 332 -7.34 -3.94 26.32
N ALA A 333 -8.53 -4.55 26.23
CA ALA A 333 -8.99 -5.56 27.19
C ALA A 333 -8.12 -6.83 27.18
N ASP A 334 -7.72 -7.32 26.00
CA ASP A 334 -6.80 -8.47 25.89
C ASP A 334 -5.44 -8.17 26.51
N ILE A 335 -4.94 -6.95 26.31
CA ILE A 335 -3.66 -6.52 26.88
C ILE A 335 -3.78 -6.45 28.40
N ALA A 336 -4.88 -5.91 28.93
CA ALA A 336 -5.15 -5.88 30.37
C ALA A 336 -5.11 -7.28 30.99
N GLY A 337 -5.78 -8.25 30.34
CA GLY A 337 -5.80 -9.64 30.81
C GLY A 337 -4.47 -10.40 30.69
N THR A 338 -3.56 -9.94 29.83
CA THR A 338 -2.32 -10.67 29.51
C THR A 338 -1.05 -9.82 29.69
N LEU A 339 -1.16 -8.73 30.45
CA LEU A 339 -0.11 -7.71 30.62
C LEU A 339 1.23 -8.29 31.06
N ARG A 340 1.18 -9.29 31.95
CA ARG A 340 2.35 -9.98 32.49
C ARG A 340 2.34 -11.46 32.08
N CYS A 341 3.53 -12.00 31.84
CA CYS A 341 3.71 -13.42 31.58
C CYS A 341 3.40 -14.23 32.85
N ALA A 342 2.82 -15.42 32.68
CA ALA A 342 2.61 -16.40 33.75
C ALA A 342 3.94 -17.10 34.13
N THR A 343 4.95 -16.32 34.51
CA THR A 343 6.25 -16.79 35.00
C THR A 343 6.43 -16.32 36.45
N ALA A 344 7.25 -17.03 37.23
CA ALA A 344 7.48 -16.71 38.65
C ALA A 344 7.96 -15.26 38.91
N ASP A 345 8.51 -14.61 37.89
CA ASP A 345 9.02 -13.25 37.91
C ASP A 345 8.09 -12.19 37.27
N GLY A 346 6.87 -12.57 36.83
CA GLY A 346 5.80 -11.64 36.44
C GLY A 346 6.19 -10.59 35.38
N ARG A 347 7.04 -10.98 34.40
CA ARG A 347 7.62 -10.05 33.43
C ARG A 347 6.57 -9.47 32.47
N LEU A 348 6.81 -8.25 31.99
CA LEU A 348 5.97 -7.60 30.98
C LEU A 348 5.91 -8.40 29.68
N ASN A 349 4.69 -8.53 29.17
CA ASN A 349 4.40 -9.34 27.99
C ASN A 349 4.40 -8.50 26.71
N HIS A 350 3.71 -7.36 26.69
CA HIS A 350 3.44 -6.62 25.45
C HIS A 350 4.36 -5.42 25.22
N SER A 351 4.69 -5.15 23.95
CA SER A 351 5.33 -3.92 23.51
C SER A 351 4.79 -3.44 22.16
N VAL A 352 4.72 -2.14 21.94
CA VAL A 352 4.34 -1.53 20.66
C VAL A 352 5.59 -0.97 19.99
N THR A 353 5.72 -1.13 18.68
CA THR A 353 6.82 -0.57 17.89
C THR A 353 6.72 0.95 17.83
N ASN A 354 7.85 1.65 17.93
CA ASN A 354 7.88 3.10 17.84
C ASN A 354 7.61 3.55 16.39
N ALA A 355 7.04 4.75 16.24
CA ALA A 355 6.93 5.39 14.95
C ALA A 355 8.30 5.66 14.32
N ALA A 356 8.36 5.66 12.98
CA ALA A 356 9.53 6.14 12.26
C ALA A 356 9.68 7.67 12.41
N PRO A 357 10.86 8.26 12.12
CA PRO A 357 11.04 9.70 12.12
C PRO A 357 10.02 10.38 11.19
N LEU A 358 9.44 11.50 11.64
CA LEU A 358 8.48 12.24 10.81
C LEU A 358 9.12 12.68 9.48
N GLN A 359 8.41 12.50 8.37
CA GLN A 359 8.86 12.85 7.02
C GLN A 359 8.15 14.15 6.61
N LEU A 360 8.75 15.29 6.95
CA LEU A 360 8.22 16.63 6.69
C LEU A 360 9.13 17.40 5.72
N PRO A 361 8.58 18.35 4.94
CA PRO A 361 9.37 19.11 3.98
C PRO A 361 10.38 20.03 4.67
N GLU A 362 11.45 20.35 3.95
CA GLU A 362 12.41 21.36 4.38
C GLU A 362 11.76 22.74 4.48
N ARG A 363 12.13 23.51 5.50
CA ARG A 363 11.59 24.85 5.76
C ARG A 363 12.69 25.90 5.72
N ASP A 364 12.34 27.09 5.23
CA ASP A 364 13.20 28.27 5.35
C ASP A 364 13.14 28.81 6.80
N LEU A 365 14.19 28.53 7.58
CA LEU A 365 14.25 28.83 9.01
C LEU A 365 15.12 30.06 9.24
N LEU A 366 14.57 31.06 9.95
CA LEU A 366 15.24 32.35 10.17
C LEU A 366 16.59 32.22 10.90
N VAL A 367 16.69 31.26 11.81
CA VAL A 367 17.95 30.88 12.48
C VAL A 367 18.29 29.45 12.09
N PRO A 368 19.52 29.16 11.64
CA PRO A 368 19.94 27.80 11.34
C PRO A 368 19.69 26.83 12.51
N PRO A 369 19.24 25.59 12.26
CA PRO A 369 18.76 24.70 13.31
C PRO A 369 19.81 24.36 14.38
N TYR A 370 21.05 24.03 13.99
CA TYR A 370 22.09 23.70 14.97
C TYR A 370 22.42 24.90 15.85
N THR A 371 22.56 26.08 15.25
CA THR A 371 22.80 27.32 15.97
C THR A 371 21.67 27.63 16.95
N LEU A 372 20.41 27.45 16.55
CA LEU A 372 19.29 27.64 17.46
C LEU A 372 19.38 26.67 18.65
N GLY A 373 19.71 25.40 18.40
CA GLY A 373 19.88 24.40 19.46
C GLY A 373 20.97 24.78 20.46
N ALA A 374 22.15 25.15 19.95
CA ALA A 374 23.27 25.58 20.78
C ALA A 374 22.94 26.87 21.56
N TRP A 375 22.18 27.80 20.98
CA TRP A 375 21.73 29.01 21.68
C TRP A 375 20.64 28.71 22.72
N LEU A 376 19.74 27.77 22.46
CA LEU A 376 18.71 27.40 23.43
C LEU A 376 19.33 26.77 24.69
N GLY A 377 20.41 26.02 24.52
CA GLY A 377 21.21 25.52 25.63
C GLY A 377 22.04 26.59 26.33
N ASP A 378 23.24 26.85 25.81
CA ASP A 378 24.25 27.74 26.41
C ASP A 378 24.11 29.24 26.04
N GLY A 379 23.06 29.60 25.31
CA GLY A 379 22.76 30.99 24.98
C GLY A 379 22.16 31.80 26.12
N THR A 380 22.27 33.12 26.06
CA THR A 380 21.55 34.02 26.98
C THR A 380 20.17 34.34 26.44
N SER A 381 19.13 34.24 27.28
CA SER A 381 17.76 34.58 26.87
C SER A 381 17.59 36.05 26.46
N ALA A 382 18.49 36.94 26.88
CA ALA A 382 18.36 38.38 26.65
C ALA A 382 19.01 38.89 25.35
N SER A 383 19.90 38.12 24.72
CA SER A 383 20.64 38.58 23.53
C SER A 383 21.19 37.43 22.67
N ALA A 384 21.64 37.74 21.45
CA ALA A 384 22.25 36.78 20.54
C ALA A 384 23.70 36.45 20.95
N GLN A 385 23.88 35.91 22.15
CA GLN A 385 25.17 35.47 22.68
C GLN A 385 25.06 34.04 23.21
N LEU A 386 26.16 33.29 23.13
CA LEU A 386 26.33 31.99 23.77
C LEU A 386 27.67 31.93 24.50
N THR A 387 27.79 31.03 25.47
CA THR A 387 29.04 30.82 26.22
C THR A 387 29.46 29.37 26.10
N THR A 388 30.62 29.12 25.48
CA THR A 388 31.11 27.76 25.27
C THR A 388 32.63 27.69 25.36
N ALA A 389 33.12 26.61 25.97
CA ALA A 389 34.54 26.26 25.98
C ALA A 389 34.96 25.41 24.76
N ASP A 390 34.00 24.84 24.02
CA ASP A 390 34.25 23.91 22.94
C ASP A 390 34.34 24.65 21.58
N PRO A 391 35.52 24.68 20.93
CA PRO A 391 35.70 25.40 19.65
C PRO A 391 34.92 24.76 18.49
N GLU A 392 34.60 23.47 18.56
CA GLU A 392 33.77 22.77 17.56
C GLU A 392 32.35 23.35 17.46
N ILE A 393 31.77 23.86 18.56
CA ILE A 393 30.44 24.52 18.53
C ILE A 393 30.52 25.81 17.71
N VAL A 394 31.58 26.60 17.91
CA VAL A 394 31.83 27.84 17.18
C VAL A 394 31.97 27.57 15.68
N LEU A 395 32.81 26.59 15.31
CA LEU A 395 33.03 26.19 13.91
C LEU A 395 31.74 25.71 13.23
N ARG A 396 30.88 24.96 13.94
CA ARG A 396 29.60 24.50 13.38
C ARG A 396 28.62 25.64 13.14
N ILE A 397 28.55 26.61 14.04
CA ILE A 397 27.75 27.83 13.85
C ILE A 397 28.26 28.64 12.65
N GLU A 398 29.58 28.71 12.47
CA GLU A 398 30.19 29.39 11.32
C GLU A 398 29.92 28.66 10.00
N ASN A 399 29.93 27.33 10.01
CA ASN A 399 29.55 26.51 8.86
C ASN A 399 28.07 26.66 8.45
N GLU A 400 27.18 27.04 9.39
CA GLU A 400 25.79 27.40 9.09
C GLU A 400 25.63 28.84 8.55
N GLY A 401 26.73 29.56 8.33
CA GLY A 401 26.75 30.88 7.69
C GLY A 401 26.60 32.06 8.65
N LEU A 402 26.80 31.86 9.95
CA LEU A 402 26.86 32.93 10.96
C LEU A 402 28.31 33.25 11.34
N ILE A 403 28.52 34.37 12.03
CA ILE A 403 29.84 34.75 12.56
C ILE A 403 29.76 34.77 14.09
N ALA A 404 30.67 34.06 14.74
CA ALA A 404 30.77 34.02 16.19
C ALA A 404 31.93 34.91 16.68
N VAL A 405 31.61 36.11 17.15
CA VAL A 405 32.62 37.10 17.58
C VAL A 405 32.90 36.94 19.08
N PRO A 406 34.14 36.63 19.51
CA PRO A 406 34.47 36.54 20.93
C PRO A 406 34.27 37.88 21.65
N SER A 407 33.72 37.82 22.86
CA SER A 407 33.47 38.99 23.70
C SER A 407 34.76 39.49 24.35
N ALA A 408 35.00 40.79 24.30
CA ALA A 408 36.12 41.41 25.01
C ALA A 408 35.94 41.40 26.54
N SER A 409 34.71 41.31 27.03
CA SER A 409 34.37 41.48 28.45
C SER A 409 34.23 40.18 29.25
N ALA A 410 34.18 39.02 28.59
CA ALA A 410 34.02 37.73 29.25
C ALA A 410 34.69 36.62 28.45
N PRO A 411 35.58 35.82 29.06
CA PRO A 411 36.18 34.67 28.38
C PRO A 411 35.09 33.66 28.00
N LEU A 412 35.27 32.97 26.86
CA LEU A 412 34.36 31.93 26.34
C LEU A 412 32.98 32.41 25.85
N ARG A 413 32.68 33.72 25.95
CA ARG A 413 31.42 34.28 25.44
C ARG A 413 31.58 34.73 23.98
N TYR A 414 30.63 34.34 23.14
CA TYR A 414 30.59 34.72 21.73
C TYR A 414 29.29 35.46 21.41
N SER A 415 29.38 36.52 20.63
CA SER A 415 28.26 37.24 20.03
C SER A 415 28.01 36.73 18.62
N LEU A 416 26.80 36.28 18.36
CA LEU A 416 26.39 35.80 17.04
C LEU A 416 26.00 36.97 16.14
N ARG A 417 26.56 37.02 14.93
CA ARG A 417 26.31 38.04 13.93
C ARG A 417 26.01 37.42 12.57
N LEU A 418 25.25 38.14 11.76
CA LEU A 418 25.15 37.83 10.34
C LEU A 418 26.44 38.29 9.65
N PRO A 419 26.84 37.66 8.54
CA PRO A 419 27.90 38.17 7.68
C PRO A 419 27.67 39.65 7.35
N GLU A 420 28.75 40.43 7.32
CA GLU A 420 28.61 41.83 6.93
C GLU A 420 28.07 41.90 5.50
N PRO A 421 27.00 42.69 5.25
CA PRO A 421 26.51 42.86 3.89
C PRO A 421 27.64 43.46 3.05
N GLY A 422 27.80 42.95 1.83
CA GLY A 422 28.82 43.42 0.90
C GLY A 422 28.81 44.95 0.74
N PRO A 423 29.95 45.55 0.35
CA PRO A 423 30.05 46.99 0.18
C PRO A 423 29.00 47.49 -0.81
N ILE A 424 28.41 48.65 -0.52
CA ILE A 424 27.48 49.30 -1.44
C ILE A 424 28.26 49.62 -2.72
N ALA A 425 27.78 49.11 -3.86
CA ALA A 425 28.41 49.35 -5.15
C ALA A 425 28.58 50.86 -5.42
N THR A 426 29.79 51.25 -5.79
CA THR A 426 30.10 52.60 -6.24
C THR A 426 29.36 52.90 -7.55
N ARG A 427 29.08 54.18 -7.77
CA ARG A 427 28.43 54.69 -8.98
C ARG A 427 29.21 55.86 -9.53
N ASN A 428 29.17 56.05 -10.85
CA ASN A 428 29.68 57.25 -11.48
C ASN A 428 28.65 58.37 -11.39
N CYS A 429 29.08 59.56 -11.01
CA CYS A 429 28.25 60.75 -10.98
C CYS A 429 27.71 61.06 -12.38
N VAL A 430 26.39 61.14 -12.54
CA VAL A 430 25.76 61.44 -13.85
C VAL A 430 26.10 62.83 -14.40
N VAL A 431 26.70 63.69 -13.58
CA VAL A 431 27.07 65.07 -13.97
C VAL A 431 28.56 65.20 -14.26
N CYS A 432 29.44 64.64 -13.42
CA CYS A 432 30.90 64.85 -13.52
C CYS A 432 31.72 63.56 -13.68
N GLY A 433 31.08 62.40 -13.80
CA GLY A 433 31.74 61.11 -13.98
C GLY A 433 32.47 60.54 -12.76
N THR A 434 32.70 61.35 -11.71
CA THR A 434 33.41 60.92 -10.50
C THR A 434 32.70 59.77 -9.80
N GLU A 435 33.46 58.74 -9.45
CA GLU A 435 32.99 57.60 -8.67
C GLU A 435 32.64 58.02 -7.22
N PHE A 436 31.51 57.57 -6.72
CA PHE A 436 31.06 57.82 -5.35
C PHE A 436 30.21 56.65 -4.81
N VAL A 437 30.15 56.50 -3.48
CA VAL A 437 29.23 55.54 -2.84
C VAL A 437 27.89 56.24 -2.61
N PRO A 438 26.79 55.77 -3.20
CA PRO A 438 25.49 56.40 -3.01
C PRO A 438 24.97 56.21 -1.58
N PHE A 439 24.36 57.25 -1.01
CA PHE A 439 23.72 57.17 0.31
C PHE A 439 22.32 56.50 0.25
N THR A 440 21.61 56.71 -0.86
CA THR A 440 20.35 56.00 -1.20
C THR A 440 20.34 55.61 -2.67
N SER A 441 19.44 54.71 -3.08
CA SER A 441 19.37 54.25 -4.48
C SER A 441 18.99 55.37 -5.46
N GLU A 442 18.39 56.46 -4.96
CA GLU A 442 18.01 57.65 -5.73
C GLU A 442 19.18 58.59 -5.99
N VAL A 443 20.23 58.58 -5.16
CA VAL A 443 21.38 59.47 -5.32
C VAL A 443 22.19 59.08 -6.56
N LYS A 444 22.27 60.01 -7.52
CA LYS A 444 22.98 59.88 -8.81
C LYS A 444 24.23 60.74 -8.92
N THR A 445 24.57 61.51 -7.88
CA THR A 445 25.67 62.48 -7.92
C THR A 445 26.58 62.41 -6.71
N CYS A 446 27.86 62.77 -6.90
CA CYS A 446 28.90 62.77 -5.88
C CYS A 446 28.76 63.84 -4.77
N GLY A 447 27.77 64.74 -4.83
CA GLY A 447 27.47 65.71 -3.77
C GLY A 447 28.41 66.92 -3.63
N ARG A 448 29.64 66.87 -4.17
CA ARG A 448 30.63 67.97 -4.03
C ARG A 448 30.20 69.31 -4.66
N SER A 449 29.46 69.27 -5.77
CA SER A 449 28.88 70.44 -6.45
C SER A 449 27.74 70.10 -7.43
N CYS A 450 27.41 68.81 -7.56
CA CYS A 450 26.57 68.28 -8.63
C CYS A 450 25.10 68.07 -8.23
N GLY A 451 24.75 68.18 -6.94
CA GLY A 451 23.47 67.71 -6.39
C GLY A 451 22.22 68.27 -7.06
N GLY A 452 22.19 69.59 -7.35
CA GLY A 452 21.07 70.24 -8.04
C GLY A 452 21.09 70.09 -9.57
N ARG A 453 22.24 69.79 -10.16
CA ARG A 453 22.43 69.72 -11.63
C ARG A 453 21.86 68.44 -12.23
N SER A 454 21.75 67.36 -11.45
CA SER A 454 21.24 66.05 -11.92
C SER A 454 19.82 66.07 -12.47
N ARG A 455 18.97 66.99 -11.99
CA ARG A 455 17.57 67.15 -12.43
C ARG A 455 17.45 67.51 -13.92
N PHE A 456 18.50 68.09 -14.50
CA PHE A 456 18.51 68.54 -15.90
C PHE A 456 19.17 67.55 -16.86
N VAL A 457 19.84 66.50 -16.35
CA VAL A 457 20.69 65.61 -17.16
C VAL A 457 20.31 64.13 -17.00
N SER A 458 19.39 63.78 -16.10
CA SER A 458 18.99 62.39 -15.87
C SER A 458 17.49 62.26 -15.60
N ALA A 459 16.89 61.17 -16.10
CA ALA A 459 15.49 60.83 -15.82
C ALA A 459 15.23 60.60 -14.32
N PRO A 460 13.99 60.76 -13.82
CA PRO A 460 13.62 60.46 -12.44
C PRO A 460 14.05 59.05 -12.01
N SER A 461 14.56 58.90 -10.79
CA SER A 461 14.88 57.58 -10.23
C SER A 461 13.59 56.86 -9.82
N PRO A 462 13.48 55.54 -10.00
CA PRO A 462 12.41 54.77 -9.38
C PRO A 462 12.52 54.90 -7.85
N ARG A 463 11.36 54.94 -7.18
CA ARG A 463 11.32 55.02 -5.71
C ARG A 463 12.04 53.81 -5.10
N PRO A 464 12.89 54.00 -4.07
CA PRO A 464 13.60 52.91 -3.43
C PRO A 464 12.61 51.94 -2.83
N THR A 465 12.87 50.65 -3.03
CA THR A 465 12.18 49.57 -2.33
C THR A 465 13.16 48.82 -1.45
N CYS A 466 12.66 48.22 -0.38
CA CYS A 466 13.44 47.34 0.47
C CYS A 466 13.81 46.08 -0.32
N PRO A 467 15.10 45.68 -0.40
CA PRO A 467 15.49 44.46 -1.10
C PRO A 467 14.89 43.18 -0.47
N GLN A 468 14.49 43.24 0.80
CA GLN A 468 13.92 42.11 1.53
C GLN A 468 12.40 41.97 1.37
N CYS A 469 11.64 43.07 1.33
CA CYS A 469 10.16 43.01 1.37
C CYS A 469 9.47 43.80 0.25
N GLY A 470 10.20 44.44 -0.66
CA GLY A 470 9.64 45.19 -1.79
C GLY A 470 8.88 46.47 -1.44
N ARG A 471 8.64 46.75 -0.15
CA ARG A 471 7.93 47.98 0.28
C ARG A 471 8.78 49.24 0.05
N PRO A 472 8.14 50.42 -0.14
CA PRO A 472 8.87 51.69 -0.21
C PRO A 472 9.81 51.87 0.97
N SER A 473 11.06 52.24 0.69
CA SER A 473 12.14 52.40 1.65
C SER A 473 12.93 53.67 1.32
N THR A 474 13.84 54.08 2.19
CA THR A 474 14.82 55.14 1.87
C THR A 474 16.03 54.61 1.08
N GLY A 475 16.17 53.28 0.88
CA GLY A 475 17.06 52.66 -0.12
C GLY A 475 18.36 51.99 0.38
N LEU A 476 19.02 51.24 -0.53
CA LEU A 476 20.29 50.47 -0.45
C LEU A 476 20.43 49.38 0.61
N ARG A 477 19.69 49.44 1.72
CA ARG A 477 19.64 48.40 2.75
C ARG A 477 18.20 48.06 3.12
N MET A 478 18.06 47.08 4.01
CA MET A 478 16.77 46.71 4.59
C MET A 478 16.07 47.93 5.21
N CYS A 479 14.75 48.04 4.97
CA CYS A 479 13.91 49.00 5.68
C CYS A 479 13.91 48.71 7.19
N GLN A 480 13.47 49.68 8.00
CA GLN A 480 13.50 49.56 9.46
C GLN A 480 12.78 48.31 9.96
N SER A 481 11.57 48.03 9.43
CA SER A 481 10.82 46.81 9.78
C SER A 481 11.60 45.52 9.47
N CYS A 482 12.20 45.38 8.28
CA CYS A 482 13.02 44.20 7.97
C CYS A 482 14.31 44.13 8.79
N ARG A 483 14.87 45.27 9.19
CA ARG A 483 16.03 45.32 10.07
C ARG A 483 15.68 44.80 11.47
N ASP A 484 14.51 45.17 11.97
CA ASP A 484 14.01 44.80 13.29
C ASP A 484 13.55 43.35 13.38
N THR A 485 13.22 42.72 12.23
CA THR A 485 12.81 41.30 12.17
C THR A 485 13.90 40.34 11.68
N THR A 486 14.62 40.66 10.60
CA THR A 486 15.56 39.72 9.96
C THR A 486 17.00 40.22 9.87
N GLY A 487 17.24 41.51 10.12
CA GLY A 487 18.51 42.18 9.85
C GLY A 487 19.65 41.89 10.83
N THR A 488 19.38 41.23 11.95
CA THR A 488 20.40 40.74 12.90
C THR A 488 19.99 39.38 13.46
N VAL A 489 20.94 38.62 14.01
CA VAL A 489 20.62 37.36 14.69
C VAL A 489 19.66 37.59 15.86
N GLN A 490 19.85 38.67 16.64
CA GLN A 490 18.95 39.02 17.73
C GLN A 490 17.54 39.39 17.24
N ALA A 491 17.43 40.09 16.11
CA ALA A 491 16.14 40.35 15.46
C ALA A 491 15.44 39.06 15.04
N ARG A 492 16.19 38.11 14.46
CA ARG A 492 15.67 36.79 14.07
C ARG A 492 15.18 35.99 15.28
N LEU A 493 15.97 35.91 16.36
CA LEU A 493 15.59 35.28 17.63
C LEU A 493 14.33 35.91 18.25
N ARG A 494 14.21 37.24 18.19
CA ARG A 494 13.01 37.96 18.62
C ARG A 494 11.80 37.61 17.76
N THR A 495 11.99 37.56 16.44
CA THR A 495 10.92 37.28 15.47
C THR A 495 10.36 35.87 15.61
N ILE A 496 11.22 34.88 15.89
CA ILE A 496 10.77 33.51 16.18
C ILE A 496 10.28 33.33 17.63
N GLY A 497 10.29 34.40 18.45
CA GLY A 497 9.70 34.42 19.78
C GLY A 497 10.52 33.77 20.90
N VAL A 498 11.78 33.38 20.66
CA VAL A 498 12.61 32.66 21.65
C VAL A 498 13.38 33.59 22.59
N LEU A 499 13.53 34.86 22.22
CA LEU A 499 14.19 35.87 23.05
C LEU A 499 13.33 36.18 24.29
N GLY A 500 13.90 36.06 25.48
CA GLY A 500 13.21 36.20 26.77
C GLY A 500 12.34 35.00 27.16
N ASN A 501 12.18 34.02 26.27
CA ASN A 501 11.30 32.86 26.45
C ASN A 501 11.86 31.67 25.67
N LYS A 502 12.90 31.01 26.20
CA LYS A 502 13.55 29.88 25.54
C LYS A 502 12.58 28.71 25.36
N HIS A 503 12.31 28.36 24.09
CA HIS A 503 11.43 27.28 23.67
C HIS A 503 11.78 26.91 22.22
N ILE A 504 11.28 25.77 21.71
CA ILE A 504 11.48 25.39 20.31
C ILE A 504 10.25 25.81 19.52
N PRO A 505 10.37 26.69 18.51
CA PRO A 505 9.20 27.10 17.73
C PRO A 505 8.62 25.94 16.90
N SER A 506 7.30 25.92 16.71
CA SER A 506 6.61 24.86 15.95
C SER A 506 7.16 24.68 14.53
N ALA A 507 7.63 25.76 13.90
CA ALA A 507 8.26 25.71 12.59
C ALA A 507 9.50 24.81 12.55
N TYR A 508 10.23 24.69 13.66
CA TYR A 508 11.37 23.80 13.81
C TYR A 508 10.94 22.37 14.18
N LEU A 509 9.93 22.22 15.04
CA LEU A 509 9.34 20.91 15.38
C LEU A 509 8.63 20.23 14.19
N ARG A 510 8.31 21.00 13.15
CA ARG A 510 7.70 20.52 11.89
C ARG A 510 8.61 20.75 10.67
N ALA A 511 9.90 20.92 10.90
CA ALA A 511 10.92 20.99 9.86
C ALA A 511 11.33 19.59 9.37
N SER A 512 12.13 19.53 8.31
CA SER A 512 12.62 18.24 7.80
C SER A 512 13.40 17.46 8.86
N GLU A 513 13.50 16.15 8.68
CA GLU A 513 14.26 15.28 9.59
C GLU A 513 15.70 15.79 9.79
N ALA A 514 16.37 16.19 8.71
CA ALA A 514 17.72 16.74 8.75
C ALA A 514 17.81 18.02 9.62
N GLN A 515 16.87 18.94 9.44
CA GLN A 515 16.82 20.18 10.22
C GLN A 515 16.53 19.91 11.70
N ARG A 516 15.65 18.96 12.01
CA ARG A 516 15.35 18.54 13.40
C ARG A 516 16.53 17.83 14.06
N ARG A 517 17.26 16.99 13.33
CA ARG A 517 18.49 16.35 13.82
C ARG A 517 19.58 17.37 14.11
N ALA A 518 19.76 18.37 13.24
CA ALA A 518 20.70 19.46 13.47
C ALA A 518 20.35 20.29 14.71
N LEU A 519 19.06 20.61 14.90
CA LEU A 519 18.57 21.27 16.12
C LEU A 519 18.84 20.46 17.39
N LEU A 520 18.52 19.16 17.37
CA LEU A 520 18.77 18.27 18.49
C LEU A 520 20.27 18.19 18.81
N ALA A 521 21.13 18.10 17.79
CA ALA A 521 22.57 18.08 17.97
C ALA A 521 23.08 19.36 18.64
N GLY A 522 22.56 20.54 18.28
CA GLY A 522 22.90 21.80 18.95
C GLY A 522 22.54 21.80 20.44
N LEU A 523 21.34 21.32 20.78
CA LEU A 523 20.88 21.19 22.17
C LEU A 523 21.73 20.21 22.99
N LEU A 524 22.11 19.08 22.37
CA LEU A 524 22.88 18.03 23.03
C LEU A 524 24.37 18.36 23.14
N ASP A 525 24.90 19.15 22.21
CA ASP A 525 26.29 19.57 22.25
C ASP A 525 26.57 20.54 23.39
N THR A 526 25.58 21.33 23.82
CA THR A 526 25.68 22.18 25.02
C THR A 526 25.35 21.38 26.27
N ASP A 527 24.08 20.98 26.44
CA ASP A 527 23.54 20.47 27.71
C ASP A 527 23.32 18.95 27.71
N GLY A 528 23.68 18.29 26.61
CA GLY A 528 23.59 16.84 26.47
C GLY A 528 24.78 16.10 27.03
N THR A 529 24.54 14.97 27.68
CA THR A 529 25.57 14.06 28.20
C THR A 529 25.28 12.62 27.80
N VAL A 530 26.31 11.78 27.83
CA VAL A 530 26.17 10.33 27.63
C VAL A 530 26.32 9.66 28.99
N THR A 531 25.36 8.84 29.39
CA THR A 531 25.42 8.07 30.63
C THR A 531 26.46 6.95 30.53
N HIS A 532 26.79 6.31 31.65
CA HIS A 532 27.69 5.13 31.63
C HIS A 532 27.10 3.96 30.83
N GLY A 533 25.78 3.84 30.79
CA GLY A 533 25.06 2.83 30.00
C GLY A 533 24.90 3.18 28.51
N GLY A 534 25.48 4.30 28.05
CA GLY A 534 25.42 4.71 26.65
C GLY A 534 24.12 5.42 26.23
N SER A 535 23.20 5.70 27.15
CA SER A 535 22.02 6.53 26.88
C SER A 535 22.39 8.01 26.81
N VAL A 536 21.62 8.78 26.06
CA VAL A 536 21.75 10.23 25.93
C VAL A 536 20.84 10.90 26.96
N GLN A 537 21.37 11.89 27.66
CA GLN A 537 20.63 12.71 28.62
C GLN A 537 20.69 14.18 28.24
N PHE A 538 19.56 14.85 28.29
CA PHE A 538 19.44 16.30 28.16
C PHE A 538 18.77 16.84 29.42
N THR A 539 19.41 17.79 30.11
CA THR A 539 18.90 18.31 31.38
C THR A 539 18.79 19.82 31.34
N VAL A 540 17.59 20.34 31.63
CA VAL A 540 17.33 21.79 31.71
C VAL A 540 16.36 22.10 32.84
N THR A 541 16.36 23.34 33.31
CA THR A 541 15.42 23.82 34.34
C THR A 541 14.17 24.48 33.76
N ASN A 542 14.14 24.75 32.45
CA ASN A 542 12.98 25.33 31.80
C ASN A 542 11.99 24.24 31.37
N GLU A 543 10.80 24.24 31.97
CA GLU A 543 9.74 23.25 31.72
C GLU A 543 9.24 23.27 30.27
N ARG A 544 9.07 24.44 29.68
CA ARG A 544 8.61 24.55 28.29
C ARG A 544 9.65 23.98 27.33
N LEU A 545 10.92 24.36 27.51
CA LEU A 545 12.02 23.88 26.66
C LEU A 545 12.18 22.36 26.75
N VAL A 546 12.01 21.76 27.94
CA VAL A 546 12.10 20.30 28.08
C VAL A 546 10.94 19.59 27.39
N SER A 547 9.71 20.11 27.48
CA SER A 547 8.55 19.55 26.77
C SER A 547 8.72 19.64 25.26
N ASP A 548 9.23 20.76 24.75
CA ASP A 548 9.49 20.91 23.32
C ASP A 548 10.64 20.01 22.84
N ALA A 549 11.69 19.84 23.65
CA ALA A 549 12.80 18.93 23.36
C ALA A 549 12.35 17.45 23.38
N GLU A 550 11.42 17.10 24.28
CA GLU A 550 10.79 15.78 24.31
C GLU A 550 10.01 15.50 23.02
N GLU A 551 9.20 16.46 22.56
CA GLU A 551 8.51 16.35 21.27
C GLU A 551 9.50 16.23 20.10
N LEU A 552 10.59 17.02 20.10
CA LEU A 552 11.64 16.92 19.08
C LEU A 552 12.24 15.51 19.04
N ILE A 553 12.58 14.94 20.19
CA ILE A 553 13.17 13.60 20.32
C ILE A 553 12.18 12.53 19.83
N VAL A 554 10.91 12.60 20.27
CA VAL A 554 9.87 11.64 19.86
C VAL A 554 9.59 11.74 18.35
N SER A 555 9.57 12.95 17.80
CA SER A 555 9.35 13.17 16.36
C SER A 555 10.46 12.58 15.48
N LEU A 556 11.63 12.29 16.04
CA LEU A 556 12.74 11.59 15.38
C LEU A 556 12.66 10.06 15.57
N GLY A 557 11.55 9.54 16.09
CA GLY A 557 11.31 8.11 16.30
C GLY A 557 11.95 7.55 17.58
N TYR A 558 12.48 8.41 18.46
CA TYR A 558 13.14 7.96 19.69
C TYR A 558 12.16 7.85 20.86
N ARG A 559 12.31 6.78 21.64
CA ARG A 559 11.64 6.67 22.94
C ARG A 559 12.35 7.55 23.96
N CYS A 560 11.63 8.49 24.55
CA CYS A 560 12.15 9.44 25.53
C CYS A 560 11.51 9.22 26.90
N HIS A 561 12.31 9.22 27.97
CA HIS A 561 11.82 9.20 29.33
C HIS A 561 12.15 10.52 30.03
N ARG A 562 11.16 11.13 30.66
CA ARG A 562 11.31 12.37 31.45
C ARG A 562 11.36 12.06 32.94
N SER A 563 12.31 12.67 33.63
CA SER A 563 12.45 12.61 35.09
C SER A 563 12.70 14.01 35.66
N THR A 564 12.32 14.22 36.92
CA THR A 564 12.51 15.50 37.61
C THR A 564 13.35 15.34 38.86
N LYS A 565 14.22 16.30 39.13
CA LYS A 565 15.03 16.37 40.35
C LYS A 565 15.00 17.78 40.92
N SER A 566 14.81 17.91 42.22
CA SER A 566 14.95 19.22 42.87
C SER A 566 16.42 19.65 42.90
N VAL A 567 16.67 20.89 42.52
CA VAL A 567 18.00 21.53 42.46
C VAL A 567 17.95 22.90 43.14
N ARG A 568 19.12 23.44 43.48
CA ARG A 568 19.21 24.75 44.14
C ARG A 568 18.97 25.87 43.12
N GLY A 569 17.72 26.30 42.98
CA GLY A 569 17.31 27.41 42.12
C GLY A 569 17.28 28.77 42.83
N ARG A 570 17.13 29.85 42.05
CA ARG A 570 16.86 31.21 42.57
C ARG A 570 15.36 31.47 42.76
N THR A 571 14.53 30.71 42.05
CA THR A 571 13.06 30.76 42.01
C THR A 571 12.50 29.34 42.12
N ALA A 572 11.19 29.19 42.39
CA ALA A 572 10.54 27.88 42.38
C ALA A 572 10.72 27.16 41.03
N ASP A 573 10.51 27.87 39.92
CA ASP A 573 10.64 27.32 38.55
C ASP A 573 12.08 26.91 38.20
N SER A 574 13.09 27.58 38.78
CA SER A 574 14.51 27.21 38.57
C SER A 574 15.02 26.20 39.60
N SER A 575 14.17 25.73 40.51
CA SER A 575 14.49 24.74 41.55
C SER A 575 14.11 23.31 41.16
N VAL A 576 13.64 23.11 39.93
CA VAL A 576 13.37 21.79 39.34
C VAL A 576 14.22 21.64 38.09
N ALA A 577 15.03 20.58 38.06
CA ALA A 577 15.73 20.14 36.87
C ALA A 577 14.92 19.01 36.21
N TYR A 578 14.65 19.15 34.93
CA TYR A 578 14.00 18.15 34.10
C TYR A 578 15.06 17.46 33.24
N THR A 579 15.14 16.14 33.34
CA THR A 579 16.10 15.33 32.60
C THR A 579 15.35 14.41 31.65
N LEU A 580 15.59 14.58 30.34
CA LEU A 580 15.18 13.66 29.29
C LEU A 580 16.28 12.62 29.11
N THR A 581 15.90 11.35 29.07
CA THR A 581 16.81 10.23 28.80
C THR A 581 16.26 9.43 27.63
N PHE A 582 17.06 9.25 26.59
CA PHE A 582 16.71 8.39 25.45
C PHE A 582 17.92 7.58 24.98
N ALA A 583 17.67 6.50 24.27
CA ALA A 583 18.70 5.64 23.70
C ALA A 583 18.49 5.57 22.19
N THR A 584 19.57 5.70 21.43
CA THR A 584 19.52 5.72 19.98
C THR A 584 20.78 5.15 19.37
N ASP A 585 20.62 4.57 18.18
CA ASP A 585 21.71 4.08 17.38
C ASP A 585 22.29 5.12 16.40
N ASP A 586 21.69 6.31 16.36
CA ASP A 586 22.07 7.40 15.45
C ASP A 586 23.18 8.29 16.03
N GLU A 587 23.83 9.04 15.15
CA GLU A 587 24.72 10.14 15.52
C GLU A 587 23.88 11.37 15.86
N VAL A 588 23.69 11.61 17.16
CA VAL A 588 22.84 12.71 17.67
C VAL A 588 23.63 13.89 18.23
N PHE A 589 24.95 13.77 18.42
CA PHE A 589 25.79 14.91 18.79
C PHE A 589 26.45 15.48 17.53
N GLY A 590 26.77 16.77 17.56
CA GLY A 590 27.69 17.36 16.59
C GLY A 590 29.14 17.25 17.04
N LEU A 591 29.40 17.29 18.35
CA LEU A 591 30.75 17.23 18.90
C LEU A 591 31.39 15.85 18.72
N SER A 592 32.57 15.84 18.09
CA SER A 592 33.32 14.62 17.79
C SER A 592 33.61 13.80 19.06
N ARG A 593 33.98 14.49 20.15
CA ARG A 593 34.22 13.87 21.47
C ARG A 593 32.97 13.20 22.05
N LYS A 594 31.80 13.86 21.99
CA LYS A 594 30.54 13.31 22.53
C LYS A 594 30.04 12.16 21.66
N ASN A 595 30.17 12.25 20.33
CA ASN A 595 29.86 11.16 19.41
C ASN A 595 30.73 9.92 19.64
N LEU A 596 32.05 10.10 19.77
CA LEU A 596 32.97 9.01 20.10
C LEU A 596 32.61 8.36 21.43
N LEU A 597 32.32 9.17 22.45
CA LEU A 597 31.91 8.68 23.77
C LEU A 597 30.59 7.89 23.71
N HIS A 598 29.59 8.40 22.98
CA HIS A 598 28.32 7.73 22.75
C HIS A 598 28.54 6.36 22.06
N LYS A 599 29.32 6.35 20.98
CA LYS A 599 29.68 5.14 20.22
C LYS A 599 30.44 4.11 21.05
N GLN A 600 31.35 4.55 21.92
CA GLN A 600 32.10 3.65 22.81
C GLN A 600 31.20 3.04 23.87
N ARG A 601 30.37 3.84 24.55
CA ARG A 601 29.56 3.38 25.69
C ARG A 601 28.37 2.50 25.27
N ARG A 602 27.75 2.75 24.11
CA ARG A 602 26.64 1.90 23.62
C ARG A 602 27.09 0.52 23.16
N ARG A 603 28.33 0.34 22.68
CA ARG A 603 28.86 -1.00 22.33
C ARG A 603 28.88 -1.95 23.53
N ALA A 604 28.88 -1.43 24.76
CA ALA A 604 28.84 -2.22 25.99
C ALA A 604 27.41 -2.57 26.45
N ALA A 605 26.36 -1.91 25.94
CA ALA A 605 24.97 -2.09 26.33
C ALA A 605 24.14 -2.59 25.14
N GLY A 606 23.60 -3.81 25.20
CA GLY A 606 22.84 -4.41 24.09
C GLY A 606 21.66 -3.53 23.63
N THR A 607 21.68 -3.10 22.37
CA THR A 607 20.80 -2.06 21.79
C THR A 607 19.42 -2.55 21.33
N ALA A 608 19.10 -3.83 21.48
CA ALA A 608 17.88 -4.47 20.93
C ALA A 608 16.52 -4.00 21.52
N ARG A 609 16.46 -2.92 22.31
CA ARG A 609 15.26 -2.44 23.04
C ARG A 609 14.85 -0.99 22.71
N THR A 610 15.48 -0.36 21.73
CA THR A 610 15.30 1.06 21.38
C THR A 610 14.10 1.32 20.48
N HIS A 611 13.66 0.33 19.69
CA HIS A 611 12.63 0.51 18.66
C HIS A 611 11.21 0.15 19.13
N SER A 612 11.00 -0.14 20.42
CA SER A 612 9.68 -0.47 20.96
C SER A 612 9.47 0.05 22.38
N ARG A 613 8.21 0.20 22.77
CA ARG A 613 7.73 0.61 24.10
C ARG A 613 6.96 -0.53 24.73
N PHE A 614 7.28 -0.89 25.98
CA PHE A 614 6.51 -1.90 26.69
C PHE A 614 5.23 -1.29 27.26
N ILE A 615 4.16 -2.05 27.32
CA ILE A 615 2.97 -1.70 28.09
C ILE A 615 3.22 -2.16 29.52
N VAL A 616 3.18 -1.24 30.48
CA VAL A 616 3.55 -1.47 31.89
C VAL A 616 2.34 -1.61 32.81
N ASP A 617 1.23 -0.95 32.48
CA ASP A 617 -0.02 -0.98 33.22
C ASP A 617 -1.21 -0.83 32.27
N VAL A 618 -2.34 -1.46 32.58
CA VAL A 618 -3.61 -1.26 31.87
C VAL A 618 -4.73 -1.28 32.90
N ARG A 619 -5.26 -0.10 33.23
CA ARG A 619 -6.22 0.08 34.33
C ARG A 619 -7.60 0.42 33.80
N PRO A 620 -8.68 -0.25 34.23
CA PRO A 620 -10.03 0.18 33.91
C PRO A 620 -10.31 1.54 34.56
N ILE A 621 -10.96 2.43 33.83
CA ILE A 621 -11.39 3.75 34.31
C ILE A 621 -12.89 3.94 34.07
N PRO A 622 -13.53 4.93 34.74
CA PRO A 622 -14.89 5.33 34.37
C PRO A 622 -14.97 5.66 32.87
N SER A 623 -16.11 5.34 32.26
CA SER A 623 -16.32 5.62 30.84
C SER A 623 -16.10 7.11 30.55
N VAL A 624 -15.31 7.40 29.53
CA VAL A 624 -15.13 8.75 28.98
C VAL A 624 -15.68 8.78 27.55
N PRO A 625 -16.06 9.95 27.04
CA PRO A 625 -16.42 10.08 25.64
C PRO A 625 -15.23 9.71 24.75
N VAL A 626 -15.44 8.81 23.80
CA VAL A 626 -14.40 8.33 22.87
C VAL A 626 -14.85 8.48 21.42
N ARG A 627 -13.90 8.63 20.51
CA ARG A 627 -14.16 8.81 19.07
C ARG A 627 -13.07 8.11 18.27
N CYS A 628 -13.37 7.80 17.02
CA CYS A 628 -12.44 7.17 16.10
C CYS A 628 -12.28 8.03 14.84
N VAL A 629 -11.07 8.05 14.28
CA VAL A 629 -10.79 8.61 12.96
C VAL A 629 -10.10 7.59 12.06
N GLU A 630 -10.23 7.79 10.76
CA GLU A 630 -9.66 6.96 9.72
C GLU A 630 -8.96 7.82 8.67
N VAL A 631 -7.88 7.27 8.15
CA VAL A 631 -6.86 7.95 7.36
C VAL A 631 -6.60 7.19 6.06
N ASP A 632 -6.22 7.91 5.01
CA ASP A 632 -6.11 7.41 3.62
C ASP A 632 -4.80 6.68 3.27
N ASN A 633 -4.02 6.26 4.26
CA ASN A 633 -2.82 5.45 4.03
C ASN A 633 -3.13 3.94 4.03
N ALA A 634 -2.29 3.17 3.31
CA ALA A 634 -2.48 1.74 3.09
C ALA A 634 -2.50 0.89 4.38
N ASP A 635 -1.82 1.33 5.44
CA ASP A 635 -1.78 0.61 6.72
C ASP A 635 -2.96 0.99 7.64
N HIS A 636 -3.73 2.03 7.28
CA HIS A 636 -4.75 2.70 8.09
C HIS A 636 -4.32 3.01 9.54
N LEU A 637 -3.02 3.16 9.75
CA LEU A 637 -2.42 3.51 11.03
C LEU A 637 -2.25 5.03 11.07
N TYR A 638 -2.59 5.64 12.20
CA TYR A 638 -2.21 7.01 12.51
C TYR A 638 -1.56 7.05 13.88
N LEU A 639 -0.75 8.07 14.12
CA LEU A 639 -0.08 8.29 15.39
C LEU A 639 -1.06 8.89 16.40
N ALA A 640 -1.13 8.34 17.60
CA ALA A 640 -1.93 8.86 18.70
C ALA A 640 -1.10 9.15 19.95
N GLY A 641 -1.51 10.16 20.71
CA GLY A 641 -0.84 10.63 21.91
C GLY A 641 0.42 11.45 21.63
N ARG A 642 0.95 12.10 22.68
CA ARG A 642 2.18 12.91 22.59
C ARG A 642 3.42 12.08 22.22
N SER A 643 3.36 10.78 22.46
CA SER A 643 4.43 9.82 22.16
C SER A 643 4.28 9.11 20.81
N MET A 644 3.23 9.43 20.04
CA MET A 644 2.99 9.01 18.66
C MET A 644 2.92 7.48 18.46
N VAL A 645 1.80 6.84 18.84
CA VAL A 645 1.59 5.37 18.87
C VAL A 645 0.60 4.87 17.76
N PRO A 646 0.83 3.74 17.01
CA PRO A 646 -0.04 3.23 15.89
C PRO A 646 -1.21 2.20 16.20
N THR A 647 -2.27 2.05 15.34
CA THR A 647 -3.56 1.24 15.57
C THR A 647 -4.34 0.60 14.32
N HIS A 648 -5.02 -0.59 14.34
CA HIS A 648 -5.47 -1.49 13.16
C HIS A 648 -7.01 -1.90 12.94
N ASN A 649 -7.47 -2.61 11.83
CA ASN A 649 -8.89 -3.11 11.44
C ASN A 649 -9.11 -4.60 10.81
N SER A 650 -10.32 -5.05 10.28
CA SER A 650 -11.07 -6.39 10.42
C SER A 650 -11.42 -7.38 9.19
N THR A 651 -12.35 -8.40 9.29
CA THR A 651 -12.20 -9.86 8.86
C THR A 651 -13.26 -10.71 8.03
N LEU A 652 -14.36 -10.23 7.41
CA LEU A 652 -15.48 -11.12 6.93
C LEU A 652 -15.18 -12.07 5.74
N GLY A 653 -14.32 -11.71 4.77
CA GLY A 653 -14.10 -12.53 3.56
C GLY A 653 -13.45 -13.90 3.80
N MET A 654 -12.84 -14.11 4.97
CA MET A 654 -12.21 -15.39 5.31
C MET A 654 -13.23 -16.49 5.63
N ASP A 655 -14.44 -16.18 6.10
CA ASP A 655 -15.42 -17.21 6.46
C ASP A 655 -15.98 -17.96 5.25
N PHE A 656 -16.21 -17.27 4.13
CA PHE A 656 -16.64 -17.90 2.88
C PHE A 656 -15.57 -18.87 2.34
N MET A 657 -14.29 -18.48 2.40
CA MET A 657 -13.21 -19.35 1.97
C MET A 657 -13.08 -20.62 2.83
N ARG A 658 -13.27 -20.48 4.15
CA ARG A 658 -13.25 -21.63 5.07
C ARG A 658 -14.34 -22.63 4.71
N SER A 659 -15.55 -22.16 4.45
CA SER A 659 -16.63 -23.02 3.98
C SER A 659 -16.26 -23.72 2.67
N CYS A 660 -15.89 -22.94 1.64
CA CYS A 660 -15.56 -23.44 0.31
C CYS A 660 -14.45 -24.52 0.33
N SER A 661 -13.28 -24.20 0.89
CA SER A 661 -12.11 -25.07 0.76
C SER A 661 -11.96 -26.08 1.89
N ILE A 662 -12.21 -25.70 3.14
CA ILE A 662 -11.96 -26.59 4.28
C ILE A 662 -13.14 -27.54 4.48
N LYS A 663 -14.38 -27.04 4.43
CA LYS A 663 -15.57 -27.90 4.66
C LYS A 663 -15.99 -28.68 3.42
N HIS A 664 -15.88 -28.07 2.24
CA HIS A 664 -16.41 -28.64 0.99
C HIS A 664 -15.33 -29.09 0.00
N GLY A 665 -14.04 -28.89 0.31
CA GLY A 665 -12.94 -29.37 -0.53
C GLY A 665 -12.83 -28.69 -1.90
N LEU A 666 -13.46 -27.53 -2.09
CA LEU A 666 -13.49 -26.80 -3.35
C LEU A 666 -12.38 -25.75 -3.39
N ALA A 667 -11.70 -25.61 -4.53
CA ALA A 667 -10.56 -24.72 -4.64
C ALA A 667 -10.95 -23.23 -4.50
N SER A 668 -10.30 -22.49 -3.61
CA SER A 668 -10.51 -21.04 -3.45
C SER A 668 -9.20 -20.26 -3.39
N VAL A 669 -9.24 -18.99 -3.78
CA VAL A 669 -8.09 -18.07 -3.68
C VAL A 669 -8.51 -16.74 -3.05
N ILE A 670 -7.66 -16.21 -2.16
CA ILE A 670 -7.74 -14.81 -1.70
C ILE A 670 -6.57 -14.00 -2.25
N PHE A 671 -6.90 -12.88 -2.86
CA PHE A 671 -5.96 -11.80 -3.18
C PHE A 671 -6.09 -10.74 -2.09
N SER A 672 -5.13 -10.75 -1.17
CA SER A 672 -5.09 -9.86 -0.03
C SER A 672 -4.13 -8.70 -0.29
N LEU A 673 -4.69 -7.50 -0.33
CA LEU A 673 -3.99 -6.24 -0.51
C LEU A 673 -3.72 -5.53 0.83
N GLU A 674 -4.46 -5.91 1.89
CA GLU A 674 -4.34 -5.34 3.24
C GLU A 674 -3.59 -6.28 4.20
N MET A 675 -3.93 -7.58 4.22
CA MET A 675 -3.38 -8.53 5.19
C MET A 675 -2.27 -9.43 4.61
N SER A 676 -1.28 -9.76 5.44
CA SER A 676 -0.23 -10.73 5.07
C SER A 676 -0.74 -12.18 5.04
N LYS A 677 -0.07 -13.05 4.26
CA LYS A 677 -0.34 -14.51 4.24
C LYS A 677 -0.40 -15.14 5.62
N THR A 678 0.56 -14.80 6.48
CA THR A 678 0.64 -15.35 7.84
C THR A 678 -0.57 -14.94 8.69
N GLU A 679 -1.03 -13.71 8.52
CA GLU A 679 -2.19 -13.20 9.25
C GLU A 679 -3.47 -13.94 8.87
N ILE A 680 -3.67 -14.16 7.57
CA ILE A 680 -4.80 -14.92 7.03
C ILE A 680 -4.78 -16.35 7.57
N VAL A 681 -3.64 -17.04 7.48
CA VAL A 681 -3.50 -18.42 7.98
C VAL A 681 -3.82 -18.50 9.48
N MET A 682 -3.32 -17.58 10.30
CA MET A 682 -3.60 -17.58 11.74
C MET A 682 -5.09 -17.40 12.05
N ARG A 683 -5.79 -16.55 11.29
CA ARG A 683 -7.24 -16.35 11.45
C ARG A 683 -8.02 -17.56 10.99
N LEU A 684 -7.63 -18.20 9.89
CA LEU A 684 -8.20 -19.48 9.43
C LEU A 684 -8.06 -20.58 10.50
N LEU A 685 -6.86 -20.75 11.06
CA LEU A 685 -6.60 -21.74 12.10
C LEU A 685 -7.42 -21.48 13.38
N SER A 686 -7.52 -20.22 13.80
CA SER A 686 -8.31 -19.82 14.98
C SER A 686 -9.78 -20.11 14.80
N ALA A 687 -10.32 -19.74 13.65
CA ALA A 687 -11.71 -19.90 13.32
C ALA A 687 -12.12 -21.38 13.26
N GLU A 688 -11.20 -22.24 12.78
CA GLU A 688 -11.47 -23.65 12.57
C GLU A 688 -11.16 -24.55 13.77
N ALA A 689 -10.07 -24.28 14.48
CA ALA A 689 -9.77 -24.98 15.73
C ALA A 689 -10.64 -24.51 16.90
N LYS A 690 -11.42 -23.43 16.72
CA LYS A 690 -12.19 -22.74 17.76
C LYS A 690 -11.33 -22.30 18.94
N ILE A 691 -10.10 -21.92 18.63
CA ILE A 691 -9.13 -21.43 19.62
C ILE A 691 -9.12 -19.91 19.44
N LYS A 692 -9.15 -19.18 20.56
CA LYS A 692 -9.11 -17.72 20.51
C LYS A 692 -7.92 -17.28 19.68
N LEU A 693 -8.15 -16.37 18.74
CA LEU A 693 -7.10 -15.87 17.87
C LEU A 693 -5.95 -15.36 18.73
N GLY A 694 -6.27 -14.61 19.79
CA GLY A 694 -5.32 -14.11 20.77
C GLY A 694 -4.56 -15.19 21.57
N ASP A 695 -5.10 -16.40 21.74
CA ASP A 695 -4.42 -17.51 22.41
C ASP A 695 -3.47 -18.24 21.47
N MET A 696 -3.86 -18.44 20.20
CA MET A 696 -3.00 -19.00 19.15
C MET A 696 -1.82 -18.08 18.83
N ARG A 697 -2.14 -16.80 18.64
CA ARG A 697 -1.20 -15.70 18.42
C ARG A 697 -0.20 -15.60 19.60
N ALA A 698 -0.70 -15.55 20.83
CA ALA A 698 0.16 -15.53 22.02
C ALA A 698 0.96 -16.81 22.30
N GLY A 699 0.71 -17.92 21.58
CA GLY A 699 1.29 -19.23 21.89
C GLY A 699 0.90 -19.77 23.27
N ARG A 700 -0.25 -19.34 23.82
CA ARG A 700 -0.79 -19.75 25.14
C ARG A 700 -1.79 -20.91 25.00
N MET A 701 -1.60 -21.74 23.98
CA MET A 701 -2.45 -22.89 23.71
C MET A 701 -2.24 -23.94 24.80
N SER A 702 -3.34 -24.35 25.43
CA SER A 702 -3.33 -25.51 26.32
C SER A 702 -2.96 -26.79 25.54
N ASP A 703 -2.59 -27.87 26.23
CA ASP A 703 -2.35 -29.17 25.57
C ASP A 703 -3.61 -29.64 24.81
N ASP A 704 -4.80 -29.30 25.31
CA ASP A 704 -6.08 -29.54 24.63
C ASP A 704 -6.21 -28.69 23.36
N ASP A 705 -5.81 -27.41 23.40
CA ASP A 705 -5.82 -26.55 22.21
C ASP A 705 -4.80 -27.00 21.16
N TRP A 706 -3.62 -27.44 21.58
CA TRP A 706 -2.65 -28.08 20.67
C TRP A 706 -3.22 -29.35 20.05
N THR A 707 -3.97 -30.13 20.82
CA THR A 707 -4.65 -31.32 20.33
C THR A 707 -5.76 -30.96 19.35
N LYS A 708 -6.58 -29.94 19.61
CA LYS A 708 -7.61 -29.41 18.69
C LYS A 708 -6.98 -28.91 17.40
N LEU A 709 -5.90 -28.13 17.50
CA LEU A 709 -5.19 -27.62 16.33
C LEU A 709 -4.60 -28.75 15.51
N ALA A 710 -3.87 -29.68 16.13
CA ALA A 710 -3.29 -30.83 15.44
C ALA A 710 -4.33 -31.68 14.71
N ARG A 711 -5.52 -31.87 15.32
CA ARG A 711 -6.64 -32.57 14.67
C ARG A 711 -7.15 -31.86 13.42
N ARG A 712 -7.21 -30.51 13.43
CA ARG A 712 -7.70 -29.71 12.29
C ARG A 712 -6.61 -29.36 11.28
N MET A 713 -5.32 -29.47 11.64
CA MET A 713 -4.21 -29.16 10.73
C MET A 713 -4.18 -30.05 9.48
N SER A 714 -4.57 -31.33 9.58
CA SER A 714 -4.64 -32.20 8.41
C SER A 714 -5.69 -31.69 7.41
N GLU A 715 -6.90 -31.42 7.90
CA GLU A 715 -8.01 -30.90 7.08
C GLU A 715 -7.64 -29.57 6.40
N ILE A 716 -6.97 -28.67 7.13
CA ILE A 716 -6.57 -27.35 6.60
C ILE A 716 -5.40 -27.48 5.61
N SER A 717 -4.45 -28.40 5.86
CA SER A 717 -3.30 -28.61 4.98
C SER A 717 -3.69 -29.31 3.67
N GLU A 718 -4.74 -30.11 3.67
CA GLU A 718 -5.25 -30.83 2.50
C GLU A 718 -6.26 -29.98 1.70
N ALA A 719 -6.83 -28.93 2.31
CA ALA A 719 -7.78 -28.04 1.66
C ALA A 719 -7.14 -27.26 0.49
N PRO A 720 -7.79 -27.18 -0.68
CA PRO A 720 -7.30 -26.44 -1.83
C PRO A 720 -7.50 -24.91 -1.69
N LEU A 721 -6.90 -24.31 -0.66
CA LEU A 721 -6.99 -22.88 -0.34
C LEU A 721 -5.67 -22.17 -0.69
N PHE A 722 -5.74 -21.18 -1.58
CA PHE A 722 -4.60 -20.41 -2.05
C PHE A 722 -4.64 -18.96 -1.52
N VAL A 723 -3.48 -18.40 -1.18
CA VAL A 723 -3.36 -17.03 -0.65
C VAL A 723 -2.28 -16.29 -1.44
N ASP A 724 -2.61 -15.08 -1.91
CA ASP A 724 -1.68 -14.15 -2.52
C ASP A 724 -1.72 -12.81 -1.78
N ASP A 725 -0.57 -12.39 -1.25
CA ASP A 725 -0.36 -11.14 -0.51
C ASP A 725 0.64 -10.20 -1.21
N SER A 726 0.83 -10.37 -2.52
CA SER A 726 1.76 -9.55 -3.27
C SER A 726 1.33 -8.06 -3.22
N PRO A 727 2.23 -7.12 -2.91
CA PRO A 727 1.89 -5.71 -2.87
C PRO A 727 1.60 -5.18 -4.29
N ASN A 728 0.67 -4.24 -4.42
CA ASN A 728 0.35 -3.52 -5.67
C ASN A 728 -0.10 -4.41 -6.85
N LEU A 729 -0.89 -5.47 -6.59
CA LEU A 729 -1.41 -6.34 -7.64
C LEU A 729 -2.33 -5.59 -8.61
N THR A 730 -2.02 -5.72 -9.90
CA THR A 730 -2.89 -5.23 -10.98
C THR A 730 -3.98 -6.26 -11.30
N MET A 731 -5.07 -5.80 -11.92
CA MET A 731 -6.16 -6.69 -12.36
C MET A 731 -5.69 -7.76 -13.36
N MET A 732 -4.71 -7.42 -14.20
CA MET A 732 -4.13 -8.35 -15.18
C MET A 732 -3.41 -9.51 -14.49
N GLU A 733 -2.63 -9.22 -13.44
CA GLU A 733 -1.94 -10.24 -12.64
C GLU A 733 -2.93 -11.11 -11.87
N ILE A 734 -3.95 -10.50 -11.26
CA ILE A 734 -5.04 -11.23 -10.57
C ILE A 734 -5.70 -12.21 -11.55
N ARG A 735 -6.09 -11.74 -12.74
CA ARG A 735 -6.68 -12.57 -13.78
C ARG A 735 -5.75 -13.69 -14.24
N ALA A 736 -4.48 -13.40 -14.51
CA ALA A 736 -3.51 -14.39 -14.95
C ALA A 736 -3.27 -15.49 -13.90
N LYS A 737 -3.19 -15.11 -12.63
CA LYS A 737 -3.04 -16.05 -11.50
C LYS A 737 -4.31 -16.88 -11.28
N ALA A 738 -5.48 -16.26 -11.33
CA ALA A 738 -6.77 -16.95 -11.21
C ALA A 738 -7.00 -17.95 -12.35
N ARG A 739 -6.71 -17.57 -13.61
CA ARG A 739 -6.74 -18.50 -14.78
C ARG A 739 -5.83 -19.71 -14.57
N ARG A 740 -4.59 -19.47 -14.12
CA ARG A 740 -3.62 -20.55 -13.86
C ARG A 740 -4.11 -21.51 -12.77
N LEU A 741 -4.75 -20.98 -11.72
CA LEU A 741 -5.36 -21.79 -10.67
C LEU A 741 -6.58 -22.56 -11.18
N LYS A 742 -7.44 -21.95 -12.01
CA LYS A 742 -8.60 -22.62 -12.63
C LYS A 742 -8.16 -23.85 -13.45
N GLN A 743 -7.13 -23.70 -14.28
CA GLN A 743 -6.61 -24.79 -15.11
C GLN A 743 -5.98 -25.94 -14.30
N ARG A 744 -5.30 -25.63 -13.19
CA ARG A 744 -4.55 -26.63 -12.41
C ARG A 744 -5.35 -27.30 -11.29
N HIS A 745 -6.30 -26.57 -10.71
CA HIS A 745 -6.95 -26.96 -9.46
C HIS A 745 -8.49 -26.81 -9.51
N ASP A 746 -9.08 -26.56 -10.68
CA ASP A 746 -10.52 -26.27 -10.85
C ASP A 746 -11.04 -25.25 -9.83
N LEU A 747 -10.46 -24.04 -9.86
CA LEU A 747 -10.85 -22.92 -9.00
C LEU A 747 -12.38 -22.72 -8.98
N ARG A 748 -12.95 -22.59 -7.77
CA ARG A 748 -14.39 -22.44 -7.52
C ARG A 748 -14.76 -21.14 -6.84
N LEU A 749 -13.84 -20.44 -6.18
CA LEU A 749 -14.12 -19.16 -5.51
C LEU A 749 -12.91 -18.23 -5.57
N VAL A 750 -13.14 -16.96 -5.89
CA VAL A 750 -12.14 -15.89 -5.81
C VAL A 750 -12.58 -14.85 -4.79
N VAL A 751 -11.70 -14.47 -3.86
CA VAL A 751 -11.91 -13.38 -2.90
C VAL A 751 -10.87 -12.29 -3.14
N VAL A 752 -11.28 -11.02 -3.19
CA VAL A 752 -10.40 -9.85 -3.34
C VAL A 752 -10.62 -8.88 -2.17
N ASP A 753 -9.57 -8.60 -1.40
CA ASP A 753 -9.62 -7.82 -0.16
C ASP A 753 -8.54 -6.71 -0.11
N TYR A 754 -8.84 -5.41 -0.13
CA TYR A 754 -10.11 -4.74 -0.46
C TYR A 754 -9.97 -3.93 -1.76
N LEU A 755 -11.06 -3.82 -2.52
CA LEU A 755 -11.09 -3.26 -3.87
C LEU A 755 -10.49 -1.87 -4.01
N GLN A 756 -10.66 -1.03 -2.99
CA GLN A 756 -10.22 0.35 -2.99
C GLN A 756 -8.70 0.53 -2.80
N LEU A 757 -7.89 -0.54 -2.68
CA LEU A 757 -6.42 -0.46 -2.77
C LEU A 757 -5.87 -0.77 -4.17
N MET A 758 -6.71 -1.23 -5.08
CA MET A 758 -6.28 -1.49 -6.44
C MET A 758 -5.91 -0.18 -7.15
N THR A 759 -4.87 -0.26 -7.97
CA THR A 759 -4.43 0.83 -8.86
C THR A 759 -4.42 0.33 -10.29
N SER A 760 -4.89 1.18 -11.21
CA SER A 760 -5.05 0.83 -12.63
C SER A 760 -3.75 0.93 -13.42
N GLY A 761 -2.66 1.39 -12.79
CA GLY A 761 -1.38 1.68 -13.44
C GLY A 761 -1.42 2.86 -14.43
N LYS A 762 -2.60 3.42 -14.71
CA LYS A 762 -2.83 4.53 -15.64
C LYS A 762 -3.17 5.81 -14.87
N LYS A 763 -2.82 6.97 -15.44
CA LYS A 763 -3.33 8.27 -14.93
C LYS A 763 -4.81 8.41 -15.32
N VAL A 764 -5.69 8.30 -14.34
CA VAL A 764 -7.15 8.53 -14.47
C VAL A 764 -7.54 9.87 -13.87
N GLU A 765 -8.53 10.54 -14.46
CA GLU A 765 -8.98 11.88 -14.03
C GLU A 765 -9.77 11.86 -12.72
N SER A 766 -10.45 10.75 -12.40
CA SER A 766 -11.28 10.60 -11.20
C SER A 766 -11.24 9.17 -10.66
N ARG A 767 -11.15 9.04 -9.34
CA ARG A 767 -11.20 7.73 -8.63
C ARG A 767 -12.48 6.95 -8.94
N GLN A 768 -13.59 7.65 -9.22
CA GLN A 768 -14.86 7.00 -9.59
C GLN A 768 -14.76 6.25 -10.93
N GLN A 769 -14.03 6.78 -11.91
CA GLN A 769 -13.79 6.09 -13.17
C GLN A 769 -12.91 4.86 -12.97
N GLU A 770 -11.89 4.98 -12.12
CA GLU A 770 -10.98 3.88 -11.79
C GLU A 770 -11.72 2.72 -11.10
N VAL A 771 -12.56 3.01 -10.10
CA VAL A 771 -13.39 1.99 -9.43
C VAL A 771 -14.41 1.38 -10.41
N SER A 772 -14.94 2.15 -11.36
CA SER A 772 -15.84 1.62 -12.39
C SER A 772 -15.13 0.66 -13.35
N GLU A 773 -13.88 0.92 -13.70
CA GLU A 773 -13.07 0.00 -14.52
C GLU A 773 -12.76 -1.30 -13.77
N PHE A 774 -12.43 -1.22 -12.47
CA PHE A 774 -12.24 -2.42 -11.63
C PHE A 774 -13.53 -3.23 -11.50
N SER A 775 -14.66 -2.57 -11.25
CA SER A 775 -15.97 -3.19 -11.17
C SER A 775 -16.27 -4.05 -12.40
N ARG A 776 -16.16 -3.43 -13.59
CA ARG A 776 -16.38 -4.12 -14.86
C ARG A 776 -15.40 -5.27 -15.06
N SER A 777 -14.13 -5.06 -14.73
CA SER A 777 -13.09 -6.08 -14.91
C SER A 777 -13.31 -7.29 -14.01
N LEU A 778 -13.79 -7.11 -12.78
CA LEU A 778 -14.14 -8.21 -11.88
C LEU A 778 -15.36 -8.98 -12.37
N LYS A 779 -16.37 -8.27 -12.89
CA LYS A 779 -17.53 -8.93 -13.49
C LYS A 779 -17.14 -9.76 -14.71
N LEU A 780 -16.24 -9.24 -15.54
CA LEU A 780 -15.70 -9.99 -16.68
C LEU A 780 -14.87 -11.19 -16.21
N LEU A 781 -14.04 -11.03 -15.19
CA LEU A 781 -13.28 -12.14 -14.59
C LEU A 781 -14.19 -13.27 -14.08
N ALA A 782 -15.28 -12.91 -13.38
CA ALA A 782 -16.24 -13.88 -12.88
C ALA A 782 -16.87 -14.71 -14.00
N LYS A 783 -17.31 -14.03 -15.07
CA LYS A 783 -17.91 -14.68 -16.26
C LYS A 783 -16.90 -15.51 -17.03
N GLU A 784 -15.71 -14.99 -17.25
CA GLU A 784 -14.64 -15.62 -18.03
C GLU A 784 -14.14 -16.92 -17.39
N LEU A 785 -14.03 -16.95 -16.06
CA LEU A 785 -13.58 -18.12 -15.31
C LEU A 785 -14.74 -19.04 -14.90
N GLU A 786 -15.99 -18.61 -15.08
CA GLU A 786 -17.17 -19.25 -14.52
C GLU A 786 -17.02 -19.56 -13.02
N VAL A 787 -16.60 -18.56 -12.25
CA VAL A 787 -16.45 -18.65 -10.79
C VAL A 787 -17.10 -17.46 -10.08
N PRO A 788 -17.70 -17.64 -8.89
CA PRO A 788 -18.06 -16.53 -8.03
C PRO A 788 -16.82 -15.72 -7.63
N VAL A 789 -16.89 -14.41 -7.83
CA VAL A 789 -15.88 -13.44 -7.39
C VAL A 789 -16.47 -12.59 -6.27
N VAL A 790 -15.97 -12.79 -5.05
CA VAL A 790 -16.31 -11.99 -3.87
C VAL A 790 -15.32 -10.86 -3.76
N ALA A 791 -15.82 -9.64 -3.72
CA ALA A 791 -14.98 -8.47 -3.57
C ALA A 791 -15.40 -7.67 -2.34
N ILE A 792 -14.44 -7.44 -1.45
CA ILE A 792 -14.65 -6.72 -0.20
C ILE A 792 -14.54 -5.23 -0.49
N SER A 793 -15.57 -4.50 -0.07
CA SER A 793 -15.70 -3.07 -0.27
C SER A 793 -16.06 -2.37 1.03
N GLN A 794 -15.58 -1.15 1.24
CA GLN A 794 -16.01 -0.34 2.37
C GLN A 794 -17.29 0.45 2.02
N LEU A 795 -18.17 0.63 3.00
CA LEU A 795 -19.36 1.47 2.88
C LEU A 795 -19.08 2.94 3.21
N ASN A 796 -19.82 3.84 2.58
CA ASN A 796 -19.83 5.25 2.95
C ASN A 796 -20.63 5.50 4.22
N ARG A 797 -20.44 6.69 4.78
CA ARG A 797 -21.02 7.16 6.05
C ARG A 797 -22.48 7.65 5.94
N GLY A 798 -23.13 7.51 4.78
CA GLY A 798 -24.54 7.83 4.56
C GLY A 798 -25.54 7.20 5.55
N PRO A 799 -25.37 5.93 6.00
CA PRO A 799 -26.24 5.32 7.00
C PRO A 799 -26.14 5.97 8.38
N GLU A 800 -25.03 6.63 8.73
CA GLU A 800 -24.80 7.18 10.08
C GLU A 800 -25.64 8.42 10.36
N GLN A 801 -25.98 9.17 9.31
CA GLN A 801 -26.82 10.36 9.40
C GLN A 801 -28.33 10.03 9.42
N ARG A 802 -28.68 8.76 9.17
CA ARG A 802 -30.06 8.30 9.19
C ARG A 802 -30.44 7.86 10.61
N THR A 803 -31.72 8.04 10.93
CA THR A 803 -32.31 7.51 12.17
C THR A 803 -32.17 5.99 12.22
N ASP A 804 -32.29 5.32 11.07
CA ASP A 804 -31.96 3.91 10.89
C ASP A 804 -30.52 3.75 10.39
N LYS A 805 -29.63 3.33 11.30
CA LYS A 805 -28.18 3.13 11.06
C LYS A 805 -27.87 1.86 10.28
N ARG A 806 -28.88 1.18 9.74
CA ARG A 806 -28.73 0.03 8.84
C ARG A 806 -28.17 0.48 7.49
N PRO A 807 -27.12 -0.19 6.98
CA PRO A 807 -26.56 0.10 5.67
C PRO A 807 -27.54 -0.32 4.56
N MET A 808 -27.55 0.47 3.48
CA MET A 808 -28.33 0.25 2.27
C MET A 808 -27.39 0.23 1.06
N VAL A 809 -27.85 -0.33 -0.06
CA VAL A 809 -27.02 -0.44 -1.29
C VAL A 809 -26.58 0.94 -1.80
N SER A 810 -27.43 1.95 -1.63
CA SER A 810 -27.12 3.36 -1.96
C SER A 810 -25.89 3.90 -1.22
N ASP A 811 -25.48 3.27 -0.13
CA ASP A 811 -24.34 3.68 0.69
C ASP A 811 -22.99 3.23 0.11
N LEU A 812 -22.96 2.59 -1.06
CA LEU A 812 -21.76 2.33 -1.88
C LEU A 812 -21.33 3.55 -2.75
N ARG A 813 -21.92 4.73 -2.52
CA ARG A 813 -21.72 5.97 -3.31
C ARG A 813 -20.23 6.37 -3.53
N GLU A 814 -19.89 6.90 -4.70
CA GLU A 814 -18.54 6.85 -5.35
C GLU A 814 -18.33 5.61 -6.23
N SER A 815 -19.19 4.59 -6.10
CA SER A 815 -19.13 3.33 -6.87
C SER A 815 -20.49 2.88 -7.41
N GLY A 816 -21.25 3.78 -8.06
CA GLY A 816 -22.55 3.40 -8.66
C GLY A 816 -22.44 2.27 -9.70
N SER A 817 -21.27 2.12 -10.32
CA SER A 817 -20.89 1.00 -11.17
C SER A 817 -20.76 -0.33 -10.42
N LEU A 818 -20.19 -0.34 -9.20
CA LEU A 818 -20.12 -1.56 -8.36
C LEU A 818 -21.53 -2.07 -8.03
N GLU A 819 -22.45 -1.16 -7.70
CA GLU A 819 -23.85 -1.52 -7.48
C GLU A 819 -24.45 -2.13 -8.76
N GLN A 820 -24.24 -1.52 -9.93
CA GLN A 820 -24.83 -1.99 -11.19
C GLN A 820 -24.27 -3.33 -11.64
N ASP A 821 -22.95 -3.51 -11.60
CA ASP A 821 -22.26 -4.70 -12.12
C ASP A 821 -22.39 -5.91 -11.20
N ALA A 822 -22.50 -5.70 -9.88
CA ALA A 822 -22.68 -6.79 -8.92
C ALA A 822 -24.01 -7.53 -9.15
N ASP A 823 -23.98 -8.85 -9.06
CA ASP A 823 -25.19 -9.69 -9.05
C ASP A 823 -25.77 -9.79 -7.66
N MET A 824 -24.91 -9.67 -6.65
CA MET A 824 -25.26 -9.77 -5.24
C MET A 824 -24.51 -8.73 -4.41
N VAL A 825 -25.20 -8.08 -3.48
CA VAL A 825 -24.61 -7.13 -2.52
C VAL A 825 -25.02 -7.54 -1.12
N ILE A 826 -24.04 -7.88 -0.29
CA ILE A 826 -24.20 -8.26 1.12
C ILE A 826 -23.63 -7.11 1.97
N LEU A 827 -24.45 -6.55 2.84
CA LEU A 827 -24.09 -5.45 3.73
C LEU A 827 -24.03 -5.96 5.16
N LEU A 828 -22.88 -5.80 5.81
CA LEU A 828 -22.71 -6.20 7.20
C LEU A 828 -23.17 -5.07 8.13
N HIS A 829 -24.14 -5.38 8.99
CA HIS A 829 -24.58 -4.51 10.06
C HIS A 829 -24.39 -5.20 11.41
N ARG A 830 -23.96 -4.44 12.41
CA ARG A 830 -23.73 -4.92 13.76
C ARG A 830 -24.45 -3.96 14.71
N PRO A 831 -25.60 -4.35 15.29
CA PRO A 831 -26.35 -3.47 16.19
C PRO A 831 -25.49 -3.05 17.40
N ASP A 832 -24.76 -4.02 17.96
CA ASP A 832 -23.85 -3.88 19.10
C ASP A 832 -22.64 -2.95 18.84
N ALA A 833 -22.34 -2.66 17.56
CA ALA A 833 -21.30 -1.71 17.21
C ALA A 833 -21.74 -0.24 17.44
N PHE A 834 -23.05 0.02 17.55
CA PHE A 834 -23.62 1.37 17.78
C PHE A 834 -24.16 1.54 19.19
N GLU A 835 -24.81 0.50 19.73
CA GLU A 835 -25.41 0.51 21.06
C GLU A 835 -24.93 -0.72 21.83
N ARG A 836 -24.09 -0.52 22.85
CA ARG A 836 -23.42 -1.61 23.58
C ARG A 836 -24.39 -2.48 24.39
N ASP A 837 -25.47 -1.87 24.87
CA ASP A 837 -26.56 -2.53 25.59
C ASP A 837 -27.71 -2.97 24.65
N ASP A 838 -27.46 -2.96 23.33
CA ASP A 838 -28.41 -3.53 22.40
C ASP A 838 -28.70 -4.98 22.81
N PRO A 839 -29.97 -5.36 22.98
CA PRO A 839 -30.34 -6.72 23.40
C PRO A 839 -29.82 -7.81 22.46
N ARG A 840 -29.36 -7.43 21.26
CA ARG A 840 -28.75 -8.28 20.22
C ARG A 840 -27.21 -8.27 20.27
N GLY A 841 -26.61 -7.94 21.41
CA GLY A 841 -25.17 -8.02 21.64
C GLY A 841 -24.58 -9.39 21.28
N GLY A 842 -23.60 -9.42 20.37
CA GLY A 842 -23.06 -10.68 19.82
C GLY A 842 -23.69 -11.15 18.51
N GLU A 843 -24.73 -10.46 18.01
CA GLU A 843 -25.33 -10.70 16.71
C GLU A 843 -24.77 -9.76 15.63
N ALA A 844 -24.86 -10.16 14.38
CA ALA A 844 -24.62 -9.33 13.21
C ALA A 844 -25.68 -9.67 12.14
N ASP A 845 -26.13 -8.66 11.43
CA ASP A 845 -27.05 -8.78 10.31
C ASP A 845 -26.24 -8.82 9.00
N LEU A 846 -26.36 -9.91 8.24
CA LEU A 846 -25.97 -9.99 6.84
C LEU A 846 -27.16 -9.56 5.99
N ILE A 847 -27.18 -8.30 5.61
CA ILE A 847 -28.27 -7.71 4.82
C ILE A 847 -27.97 -7.95 3.34
N LEU A 848 -28.68 -8.87 2.72
CA LEU A 848 -28.66 -9.08 1.28
C LEU A 848 -29.42 -7.94 0.58
N GLY A 849 -28.75 -6.80 0.42
CA GLY A 849 -29.33 -5.57 -0.12
C GLY A 849 -29.64 -5.64 -1.61
N LYS A 850 -28.96 -6.52 -2.36
CA LYS A 850 -29.24 -6.80 -3.77
C LYS A 850 -29.03 -8.28 -4.06
N HIS A 851 -29.95 -8.88 -4.80
CA HIS A 851 -29.82 -10.22 -5.35
C HIS A 851 -30.55 -10.27 -6.71
N ARG A 852 -29.81 -10.49 -7.81
CA ARG A 852 -30.41 -10.53 -9.15
C ARG A 852 -31.27 -11.77 -9.42
N ASN A 853 -30.93 -12.89 -8.78
CA ASN A 853 -31.49 -14.22 -9.10
C ASN A 853 -32.43 -14.76 -8.01
N GLY A 854 -32.81 -13.95 -7.02
CA GLY A 854 -33.66 -14.39 -5.91
C GLY A 854 -34.04 -13.25 -4.97
N PRO A 855 -34.69 -13.57 -3.84
CA PRO A 855 -35.16 -12.57 -2.90
C PRO A 855 -34.01 -11.91 -2.13
N THR A 856 -34.23 -10.67 -1.70
CA THR A 856 -33.41 -10.00 -0.68
C THR A 856 -33.85 -10.46 0.71
N ALA A 857 -32.91 -10.65 1.62
CA ALA A 857 -33.19 -11.07 3.00
C ALA A 857 -32.21 -10.39 3.96
N THR A 858 -32.52 -10.40 5.25
CA THR A 858 -31.57 -10.05 6.31
C THR A 858 -31.38 -11.29 7.16
N ILE A 859 -30.16 -11.82 7.17
CA ILE A 859 -29.80 -13.04 7.88
C ILE A 859 -29.08 -12.64 9.16
N THR A 860 -29.57 -13.10 10.31
CA THR A 860 -28.92 -12.84 11.59
C THR A 860 -27.91 -13.95 11.87
N VAL A 861 -26.66 -13.56 12.12
CA VAL A 861 -25.56 -14.47 12.48
C VAL A 861 -24.98 -14.06 13.82
N ALA A 862 -24.40 -15.00 14.56
CA ALA A 862 -23.60 -14.67 15.74
C ALA A 862 -22.17 -14.30 15.30
N HIS A 863 -21.66 -13.16 15.78
CA HIS A 863 -20.27 -12.79 15.53
C HIS A 863 -19.38 -13.26 16.69
N GLN A 864 -18.37 -14.06 16.37
CA GLN A 864 -17.37 -14.56 17.31
C GLN A 864 -16.00 -14.03 16.90
N LEU A 865 -15.86 -12.71 16.89
CA LEU A 865 -14.66 -12.03 16.37
C LEU A 865 -13.38 -12.41 17.11
N HIS A 866 -13.48 -12.79 18.38
CA HIS A 866 -12.37 -13.34 19.17
C HIS A 866 -11.85 -14.70 18.63
N LEU A 867 -12.65 -15.40 17.83
CA LEU A 867 -12.28 -16.59 17.06
C LEU A 867 -12.10 -16.28 15.56
N SER A 868 -12.11 -15.01 15.15
CA SER A 868 -12.08 -14.58 13.74
C SER A 868 -13.15 -15.19 12.85
N ARG A 869 -14.38 -15.34 13.34
CA ARG A 869 -15.47 -15.95 12.58
C ARG A 869 -16.84 -15.39 12.88
N PHE A 870 -17.74 -15.51 11.93
CA PHE A 870 -19.18 -15.47 12.11
C PHE A 870 -19.74 -16.90 12.08
N VAL A 871 -20.85 -17.17 12.79
CA VAL A 871 -21.51 -18.47 12.83
C VAL A 871 -23.02 -18.32 12.77
N ASP A 872 -23.72 -19.34 12.26
CA ASP A 872 -25.19 -19.39 12.30
C ASP A 872 -25.72 -19.25 13.74
N MET A 873 -26.89 -18.64 13.86
CA MET A 873 -27.66 -18.65 15.11
C MET A 873 -28.12 -20.08 15.41
N ALA A 874 -28.16 -20.43 16.70
CA ALA A 874 -28.69 -21.73 17.11
C ALA A 874 -30.21 -21.77 16.81
N ARG A 875 -30.63 -22.66 15.92
CA ARG A 875 -32.06 -22.95 15.70
C ARG A 875 -32.60 -23.60 16.99
N GLY A 876 -33.60 -22.99 17.60
CA GLY A 876 -34.34 -23.53 18.75
C GLY A 876 -35.20 -24.73 18.38
#